data_AF-A0A9R1BT36-F1
#
_entry.id   AF-A0A9R1BT36-F1
#
_cell.length_a   1.000
_cell.length_b   1.000
_cell.length_c   1.000
_cell.angle_alpha   90.00
_cell.angle_beta   90.00
_cell.angle_gamma   90.00
#
_symmetry.space_group_name_H-M   'P 1'
#
loop_
_entity.id
_entity.type
_entity.pdbx_description
1 polymer ?
#
loop_
_entity_poly.entity_id
_entity_poly.type
_entity_poly.pdbx_seq_one_letter_code
_entity_poly.pdbx_strand_id
1 'polypeptide(L)'
;MGWGTLITRRLKVFSLALFVYFDYKAVQKRVQWVSAVKKNAIWAKTHERNARRVLNLMIELEGLWVKMGQYLSTRADVLPEPYIEVLKQLQDSLPPRPLEEVCGTIEKELGKPMRQLFATFDVDPLATASIAQVHRATLEDGREVVVKVQHDGIKEIILEDLKNAKSLIEWIAWAEPQYDFNPMIDEWCKEAPKELDFNHEAENTRTVSKNLSRKTEGGSGSVSSDVDVLIPEIIQSTEKILILEYMDGIRLHDNDSLEEYGVDKKRLVEEITRAYAHQIYIDGFFNGDPHPGNFLVSKEPPHKPILLDFGLTKRISQSMKQALAKMFLSCAEGDQVALLSAFAEMGLKLRVDMPQQSMEIASIFFRQSTTATEAKENIKALNEQRERNAKALQEKMKLNKKEVKHFNPVDAFPGDAIIFMRVLNLLRGLSASLNVRIVYLDIMRPFAESTLLGSMTRGPSTNSEWIYDSPVNSEVESKLRSLLLEMGSDKILGLQVCAYKDGKVIIDTAAGTLGKYDPRPVQPDSLFPVFSVTKGITAGMVHWLVDQGKLKYEETVADIWPKFGTNKKELIKVHHLLNHTSGLHNALGDVVKTDPMSVCDWEEMLDQIAKSTPETEPGSSQIYHYLSFGWLCGGLIEHASGRKFQEILEEAIVHPLHIEGELYVGIPPV
;
A
#
# COMPACT_ATOMS: atom_id res chain seq x y z
N MET A 1 1.32 41.94 14.93
CA MET A 1 0.57 42.18 13.66
C MET A 1 -0.88 42.56 13.97
N GLY A 2 -1.54 43.38 13.14
CA GLY A 2 -2.90 43.91 13.40
C GLY A 2 -4.01 43.23 12.58
N TRP A 3 -5.27 43.31 13.02
CA TRP A 3 -6.45 42.71 12.38
C TRP A 3 -6.60 42.94 10.85
N GLY A 4 -6.06 44.05 10.33
CA GLY A 4 -6.10 44.36 8.90
C GLY A 4 -5.33 43.37 8.02
N THR A 5 -4.28 42.71 8.54
CA THR A 5 -3.53 41.71 7.76
C THR A 5 -4.33 40.43 7.56
N LEU A 6 -5.03 39.94 8.59
CA LEU A 6 -5.83 38.71 8.53
C LEU A 6 -7.00 38.80 7.53
N ILE A 7 -7.72 39.92 7.52
CA ILE A 7 -8.82 40.15 6.56
C ILE A 7 -8.28 40.18 5.13
N THR A 8 -7.13 40.82 4.92
CA THR A 8 -6.48 40.90 3.61
C THR A 8 -6.10 39.52 3.08
N ARG A 9 -5.54 38.65 3.94
CA ARG A 9 -5.22 37.26 3.58
C ARG A 9 -6.45 36.49 3.13
N ARG A 10 -7.54 36.55 3.91
CA ARG A 10 -8.81 35.92 3.57
C ARG A 10 -9.33 36.40 2.21
N LEU A 11 -9.37 37.72 1.98
CA LEU A 11 -9.81 38.27 0.69
C LEU A 11 -8.97 37.75 -0.47
N LYS A 12 -7.65 37.66 -0.34
CA LYS A 12 -6.76 37.13 -1.39
C LYS A 12 -7.04 35.66 -1.69
N VAL A 13 -7.16 34.82 -0.66
CA VAL A 13 -7.46 33.38 -0.78
C VAL A 13 -8.78 33.17 -1.52
N PHE A 14 -9.87 33.78 -1.06
CA PHE A 14 -11.18 33.60 -1.66
C PHE A 14 -11.27 34.21 -3.07
N SER A 15 -10.61 35.36 -3.31
CA SER A 15 -10.57 35.97 -4.64
C SER A 15 -9.84 35.08 -5.65
N LEU A 16 -8.69 34.53 -5.27
CA LEU A 16 -7.97 33.61 -6.15
C LEU A 16 -8.76 32.32 -6.36
N ALA A 17 -9.36 31.76 -5.32
CA ALA A 17 -10.17 30.55 -5.42
C ALA A 17 -11.34 30.71 -6.40
N LEU A 18 -12.09 31.81 -6.29
CA LEU A 18 -13.18 32.13 -7.23
C LEU A 18 -12.66 32.28 -8.66
N PHE A 19 -11.55 32.98 -8.84
CA PHE A 19 -10.95 33.18 -10.16
C PHE A 19 -10.50 31.87 -10.80
N VAL A 20 -9.83 31.00 -10.03
CA VAL A 20 -9.41 29.66 -10.47
C VAL A 20 -10.65 28.83 -10.82
N TYR A 21 -11.67 28.81 -9.96
CA TYR A 21 -12.91 28.08 -10.18
C TYR A 21 -13.62 28.51 -11.48
N PHE A 22 -13.80 29.81 -11.71
CA PHE A 22 -14.43 30.31 -12.92
C PHE A 22 -13.58 30.06 -14.18
N ASP A 23 -12.25 30.11 -14.08
CA ASP A 23 -11.37 29.74 -15.19
C ASP A 23 -11.54 28.26 -15.57
N TYR A 24 -11.61 27.36 -14.58
CA TYR A 24 -11.90 25.94 -14.82
C TYR A 24 -13.29 25.74 -15.45
N LYS A 25 -14.32 26.44 -14.97
CA LYS A 25 -15.67 26.36 -15.55
C LYS A 25 -15.75 26.89 -16.98
N ALA A 26 -15.04 27.98 -17.29
CA ALA A 26 -14.95 28.52 -18.64
C ALA A 26 -14.27 27.53 -19.59
N VAL A 27 -13.16 26.92 -19.15
CA VAL A 27 -12.46 25.89 -19.93
C VAL A 27 -13.33 24.64 -20.10
N GLN A 28 -14.03 24.19 -19.06
CA GLN A 28 -14.92 23.04 -19.11
C GLN A 28 -16.00 23.20 -20.20
N LYS A 29 -16.57 24.41 -20.37
CA LYS A 29 -17.49 24.71 -21.48
C LYS A 29 -16.78 24.74 -22.83
N ARG A 30 -15.60 25.38 -22.91
CA ARG A 30 -14.82 25.52 -24.15
C ARG A 30 -14.40 24.19 -24.76
N VAL A 31 -13.97 23.23 -23.93
CA VAL A 31 -13.45 21.93 -24.40
C VAL A 31 -14.52 20.95 -24.87
N GLN A 32 -15.81 21.28 -24.73
CA GLN A 32 -16.92 20.46 -25.27
C GLN A 32 -16.94 20.46 -26.80
N TRP A 33 -16.34 21.47 -27.43
CA TRP A 33 -16.41 21.72 -28.87
C TRP A 33 -15.07 21.48 -29.59
N VAL A 34 -14.16 20.72 -28.96
CA VAL A 34 -12.75 20.59 -29.39
C VAL A 34 -12.35 19.12 -29.45
N SER A 35 -11.52 18.75 -30.45
CA SER A 35 -10.94 17.41 -30.60
C SER A 35 -10.17 16.95 -29.35
N ALA A 36 -10.15 15.64 -29.07
CA ALA A 36 -9.52 15.06 -27.88
C ALA A 36 -8.05 15.49 -27.65
N VAL A 37 -7.23 15.54 -28.70
CA VAL A 37 -5.81 15.95 -28.60
C VAL A 37 -5.68 17.41 -28.14
N LYS A 38 -6.43 18.33 -28.77
CA LYS A 38 -6.46 19.74 -28.37
C LYS A 38 -7.06 19.94 -26.98
N LYS A 39 -8.00 19.09 -26.55
CA LYS A 39 -8.59 19.13 -25.20
C LYS A 39 -7.56 18.87 -24.11
N ASN A 40 -6.70 17.86 -24.27
CA ASN A 40 -5.64 17.57 -23.29
C ASN A 40 -4.63 18.72 -23.17
N ALA A 41 -4.21 19.30 -24.31
CA ALA A 41 -3.32 20.46 -24.31
C ALA A 41 -3.94 21.69 -23.62
N ILE A 42 -5.25 21.95 -23.82
CA ILE A 42 -5.96 23.05 -23.15
C ILE A 42 -6.02 22.81 -21.63
N TRP A 43 -6.26 21.58 -21.20
CA TRP A 43 -6.26 21.23 -19.77
C TRP A 43 -4.87 21.41 -19.15
N ALA A 44 -3.83 20.86 -19.75
CA ALA A 44 -2.45 20.99 -19.25
C ALA A 44 -2.05 22.47 -19.08
N LYS A 45 -2.31 23.31 -20.08
CA LYS A 45 -2.03 24.76 -20.02
C LYS A 45 -2.87 25.47 -18.95
N THR A 46 -4.11 25.02 -18.72
CA THR A 46 -4.99 25.56 -17.68
C THR A 46 -4.50 25.18 -16.29
N HIS A 47 -4.05 23.93 -16.12
CA HIS A 47 -3.45 23.47 -14.88
C HIS A 47 -2.19 24.26 -14.56
N GLU A 48 -1.27 24.39 -15.52
CA GLU A 48 -0.01 25.11 -15.32
C GLU A 48 -0.22 26.58 -14.93
N ARG A 49 -1.11 27.31 -15.63
CA ARG A 49 -1.35 28.73 -15.30
C ARG A 49 -1.97 28.92 -13.92
N ASN A 50 -2.88 28.03 -13.51
CA ASN A 50 -3.53 28.14 -12.21
C ASN A 50 -2.61 27.64 -11.09
N ALA A 51 -1.79 26.62 -11.36
CA ALA A 51 -0.73 26.20 -10.44
C ALA A 51 0.24 27.35 -10.12
N ARG A 52 0.68 28.11 -11.14
CA ARG A 52 1.55 29.28 -10.92
C ARG A 52 0.87 30.37 -10.09
N ARG A 53 -0.42 30.63 -10.31
CA ARG A 53 -1.19 31.60 -9.50
C ARG A 53 -1.29 31.15 -8.03
N VAL A 54 -1.56 29.86 -7.82
CA VAL A 54 -1.62 29.25 -6.48
C VAL A 54 -0.26 29.30 -5.80
N LEU A 55 0.82 28.93 -6.49
CA LEU A 55 2.19 29.00 -5.98
C LEU A 55 2.54 30.41 -5.51
N ASN A 56 2.31 31.42 -6.37
CA ASN A 56 2.65 32.80 -6.03
C ASN A 56 1.90 33.27 -4.78
N LEU A 57 0.62 32.92 -4.64
CA LEU A 57 -0.15 33.26 -3.45
C LEU A 57 0.34 32.47 -2.22
N MET A 58 0.70 31.19 -2.36
CA MET A 58 1.24 30.39 -1.26
C MET A 58 2.56 31.00 -0.74
N ILE A 59 3.46 31.41 -1.63
CA ILE A 59 4.71 32.09 -1.27
C ILE A 59 4.43 33.42 -0.57
N GLU A 60 3.51 34.22 -1.10
CA GLU A 60 3.14 35.52 -0.52
C GLU A 60 2.51 35.38 0.87
N LEU A 61 1.69 34.34 1.06
CA LEU A 61 1.00 34.12 2.32
C LEU A 61 1.91 33.43 3.36
N GLU A 62 2.88 32.62 2.96
CA GLU A 62 3.75 31.86 3.86
C GLU A 62 2.93 30.93 4.81
N GLY A 63 3.58 30.38 5.84
CA GLY A 63 2.92 29.61 6.90
C GLY A 63 2.16 28.38 6.39
N LEU A 64 0.87 28.29 6.74
CA LEU A 64 0.02 27.14 6.41
C LEU A 64 0.00 26.85 4.91
N TRP A 65 -0.08 27.88 4.07
CA TRP A 65 -0.27 27.72 2.63
C TRP A 65 0.95 27.11 1.95
N VAL A 66 2.16 27.48 2.38
CA VAL A 66 3.40 26.82 1.93
C VAL A 66 3.41 25.38 2.37
N LYS A 67 3.08 25.10 3.64
CA LYS A 67 3.06 23.73 4.17
C LYS A 67 2.05 22.83 3.47
N MET A 68 0.85 23.34 3.17
CA MET A 68 -0.14 22.64 2.35
C MET A 68 0.35 22.42 0.92
N GLY A 69 1.03 23.41 0.33
CA GLY A 69 1.64 23.28 -1.00
C GLY A 69 2.74 22.21 -1.04
N GLN A 70 3.61 22.16 -0.04
CA GLN A 70 4.61 21.10 0.14
C GLN A 70 3.94 19.73 0.20
N TYR A 71 2.93 19.56 1.05
CA TYR A 71 2.18 18.31 1.14
C TYR A 71 1.49 17.93 -0.18
N LEU A 72 0.85 18.88 -0.85
CA LEU A 72 0.14 18.63 -2.10
C LEU A 72 1.08 18.34 -3.27
N SER A 73 2.30 18.89 -3.26
CA SER A 73 3.32 18.63 -4.29
C SER A 73 3.77 17.17 -4.34
N THR A 74 3.53 16.39 -3.29
CA THR A 74 3.85 14.95 -3.25
C THR A 74 2.64 14.05 -3.53
N ARG A 75 1.47 14.62 -3.85
CA ARG A 75 0.19 13.90 -3.98
C ARG A 75 -0.29 13.82 -5.42
N ALA A 76 0.32 12.92 -6.19
CA ALA A 76 -0.07 12.63 -7.58
C ALA A 76 -1.46 12.02 -7.74
N ASP A 77 -2.04 11.52 -6.65
CA ASP A 77 -3.41 11.05 -6.56
C ASP A 77 -4.43 12.18 -6.37
N VAL A 78 -4.00 13.36 -5.91
CA VAL A 78 -4.88 14.52 -5.62
C VAL A 78 -4.77 15.61 -6.68
N LEU A 79 -3.55 15.95 -7.10
CA LEU A 79 -3.30 17.05 -8.02
C LEU A 79 -2.81 16.57 -9.40
N PRO A 80 -3.17 17.26 -10.48
CA PRO A 80 -2.66 16.96 -11.81
C PRO A 80 -1.16 17.31 -11.90
N GLU A 81 -0.42 16.60 -12.75
CA GLU A 81 1.04 16.73 -12.91
C GLU A 81 1.55 18.18 -13.04
N PRO A 82 0.92 19.10 -13.79
CA PRO A 82 1.39 20.49 -13.85
C PRO A 82 1.33 21.25 -12.52
N TYR A 83 0.44 20.87 -11.60
CA TYR A 83 0.45 21.44 -10.24
C TYR A 83 1.61 20.91 -9.43
N ILE A 84 1.87 19.61 -9.50
CA ILE A 84 2.96 18.95 -8.76
C ILE A 84 4.29 19.59 -9.16
N GLU A 85 4.57 19.68 -10.46
CA GLU A 85 5.82 20.26 -10.97
C GLU A 85 6.02 21.71 -10.54
N VAL A 86 4.96 22.51 -10.52
CA VAL A 86 5.04 23.91 -10.10
C VAL A 86 5.21 24.02 -8.58
N LEU A 87 4.45 23.25 -7.80
CA LEU A 87 4.46 23.32 -6.33
C LEU A 87 5.71 22.68 -5.70
N LYS A 88 6.45 21.82 -6.42
CA LYS A 88 7.76 21.30 -5.97
C LYS A 88 8.74 22.39 -5.54
N GLN A 89 8.65 23.59 -6.13
CA GLN A 89 9.46 24.75 -5.75
C GLN A 89 9.27 25.17 -4.27
N LEU A 90 8.15 24.80 -3.64
CA LEU A 90 7.92 25.07 -2.20
C LEU A 90 8.74 24.15 -1.28
N GLN A 91 9.40 23.12 -1.82
CA GLN A 91 10.28 22.25 -1.04
C GLN A 91 11.67 22.88 -0.81
N ASP A 92 12.01 23.93 -1.56
CA ASP A 92 13.26 24.67 -1.37
C ASP A 92 13.19 25.56 -0.12
N SER A 93 14.36 25.97 0.39
CA SER A 93 14.43 26.86 1.55
C SER A 93 13.78 28.21 1.26
N LEU A 94 12.94 28.67 2.18
CA LEU A 94 12.32 29.98 2.09
C LEU A 94 13.33 31.10 2.41
N PRO A 95 13.08 32.35 1.97
CA PRO A 95 13.88 33.48 2.41
C PRO A 95 13.86 33.64 3.94
N PRO A 96 15.00 33.92 4.59
CA PRO A 96 15.07 34.05 6.05
C PRO A 96 14.39 35.33 6.55
N ARG A 97 13.87 35.28 7.79
CA ARG A 97 13.39 36.50 8.47
C ARG A 97 14.58 37.34 8.97
N PRO A 98 14.38 38.66 9.19
CA PRO A 98 15.39 39.52 9.79
C PRO A 98 15.89 38.97 11.13
N LEU A 99 17.20 39.06 11.36
CA LEU A 99 17.84 38.53 12.57
C LEU A 99 17.25 39.17 13.84
N GLU A 100 16.81 40.43 13.78
CA GLU A 100 16.21 41.13 14.90
C GLU A 100 14.92 40.45 15.38
N GLU A 101 14.12 39.89 14.47
CA GLU A 101 12.91 39.12 14.79
C GLU A 101 13.27 37.82 15.50
N VAL A 102 14.29 37.13 14.99
CA VAL A 102 14.79 35.85 15.52
C VAL A 102 15.31 36.02 16.94
N CYS A 103 16.24 36.96 17.13
CA CYS A 103 16.80 37.29 18.43
C CYS A 103 15.70 37.74 19.40
N GLY A 104 14.76 38.58 18.94
CA GLY A 104 13.62 39.02 19.75
C GLY A 104 12.73 37.86 20.23
N THR A 105 12.44 36.88 19.36
CA THR A 105 11.71 35.67 19.75
C THR A 105 12.49 34.85 20.77
N ILE A 106 13.79 34.62 20.54
CA ILE A 106 14.64 33.86 21.47
C ILE A 106 14.68 34.53 22.86
N GLU A 107 14.99 35.82 22.91
CA GLU A 107 15.15 36.55 24.18
C GLU A 107 13.83 36.61 24.97
N LYS A 108 12.71 36.80 24.27
CA LYS A 108 11.38 36.82 24.87
C LYS A 108 11.00 35.46 25.48
N GLU A 109 11.30 34.39 24.75
CA GLU A 109 10.89 33.04 25.12
C GLU A 109 11.82 32.43 26.19
N LEU A 110 13.13 32.70 26.12
CA LEU A 110 14.12 32.18 27.06
C LEU A 110 14.41 33.12 28.24
N GLY A 111 13.90 34.37 28.20
CA GLY A 111 13.98 35.34 29.29
C GLY A 111 15.38 35.89 29.58
N LYS A 112 16.32 35.71 28.65
CA LYS A 112 17.72 36.14 28.78
C LYS A 112 18.21 36.77 27.46
N PRO A 113 19.15 37.72 27.52
CA PRO A 113 19.73 38.30 26.31
C PRO A 113 20.61 37.29 25.56
N MET A 114 20.70 37.40 24.23
CA MET A 114 21.45 36.47 23.36
C MET A 114 22.88 36.19 23.86
N ARG A 115 23.59 37.22 24.30
CA ARG A 115 24.97 37.17 24.82
C ARG A 115 25.16 36.33 26.10
N GLN A 116 24.08 35.91 26.76
CA GLN A 116 24.11 35.04 27.94
C GLN A 116 23.62 33.62 27.61
N LEU A 117 23.05 33.43 26.43
CA LEU A 117 22.50 32.15 25.98
C LEU A 117 23.51 31.41 25.11
N PHE A 118 24.24 32.13 24.26
CA PHE A 118 25.16 31.56 23.29
C PHE A 118 26.51 32.30 23.30
N ALA A 119 27.59 31.52 23.27
CA ALA A 119 28.95 32.03 23.06
C ALA A 119 29.12 32.56 21.63
N THR A 120 28.54 31.86 20.64
CA THR A 120 28.44 32.30 19.25
C THR A 120 27.07 31.94 18.68
N PHE A 121 26.56 32.75 17.76
CA PHE A 121 25.30 32.52 17.07
C PHE A 121 25.48 32.94 15.61
N ASP A 122 25.31 31.99 14.69
CA ASP A 122 25.50 32.26 13.26
C ASP A 122 24.33 33.09 12.73
N VAL A 123 24.67 34.23 12.11
CA VAL A 123 23.69 35.18 11.56
C VAL A 123 22.92 34.56 10.40
N ASP A 124 23.61 33.79 9.57
CA ASP A 124 23.01 33.08 8.45
C ASP A 124 22.36 31.77 8.93
N PRO A 125 21.07 31.54 8.66
CA PRO A 125 20.42 30.30 9.06
C PRO A 125 20.92 29.11 8.23
N LEU A 126 21.00 27.94 8.88
CA LEU A 126 21.26 26.66 8.22
C LEU A 126 20.11 26.23 7.30
N ALA A 127 18.89 26.56 7.71
CA ALA A 127 17.66 26.27 6.97
C ALA A 127 16.53 27.22 7.38
N THR A 128 15.60 27.45 6.46
CA THR A 128 14.37 28.19 6.71
C THR A 128 13.18 27.36 6.23
N ALA A 129 12.24 27.11 7.12
CA ALA A 129 11.04 26.33 6.90
C ALA A 129 9.78 27.21 6.98
N SER A 130 8.61 26.59 6.75
CA SER A 130 7.32 27.30 6.67
C SER A 130 6.91 28.02 7.96
N ILE A 131 7.31 27.51 9.12
CA ILE A 131 6.93 28.06 10.44
C ILE A 131 8.10 28.58 11.28
N ALA A 132 9.32 28.27 10.87
CA ALA A 132 10.52 28.51 11.68
C ALA A 132 11.78 28.61 10.83
N GLN A 133 12.84 29.13 11.42
CA GLN A 133 14.19 29.08 10.87
C GLN A 133 15.17 28.47 11.87
N VAL A 134 16.26 27.95 11.34
CA VAL A 134 17.19 27.07 12.05
C VAL A 134 18.58 27.69 11.98
N HIS A 135 19.15 28.01 13.12
CA HIS A 135 20.48 28.62 13.24
C HIS A 135 21.46 27.68 13.92
N ARG A 136 22.74 27.78 13.55
CA ARG A 136 23.83 27.16 14.32
C ARG A 136 24.24 28.12 15.43
N ALA A 137 24.55 27.56 16.60
CA ALA A 137 25.09 28.31 17.71
C ALA A 137 26.05 27.44 18.52
N THR A 138 26.83 28.08 19.40
CA THR A 138 27.63 27.40 20.41
C THR A 138 27.19 27.88 21.79
N LEU A 139 26.90 26.94 22.69
CA LEU A 139 26.58 27.24 24.08
C LEU A 139 27.83 27.70 24.85
N GLU A 140 27.64 28.33 26.01
CA GLU A 140 28.75 28.78 26.88
C GLU A 140 29.67 27.64 27.36
N ASP A 141 29.17 26.40 27.38
CA ASP A 141 29.96 25.21 27.72
C ASP A 141 30.71 24.59 26.53
N GLY A 142 30.64 25.22 25.36
CA GLY A 142 31.33 24.81 24.14
C GLY A 142 30.56 23.80 23.27
N ARG A 143 29.39 23.32 23.69
CA ARG A 143 28.58 22.42 22.86
C ARG A 143 28.02 23.16 21.64
N GLU A 144 28.17 22.54 20.47
CA GLU A 144 27.55 23.03 19.23
C GLU A 144 26.09 22.59 19.15
N VAL A 145 25.22 23.55 18.83
CA VAL A 145 23.77 23.35 18.85
C VAL A 145 23.10 23.93 17.62
N VAL A 146 21.92 23.42 17.36
CA VAL A 146 20.97 23.97 16.40
C VAL A 146 19.82 24.62 17.17
N VAL A 147 19.50 25.87 16.84
CA VAL A 147 18.42 26.65 17.44
C VAL A 147 17.32 26.85 16.39
N LYS A 148 16.23 26.10 16.52
CA LYS A 148 15.02 26.24 15.70
C LYS A 148 14.11 27.28 16.36
N VAL A 149 13.83 28.35 15.63
CA VAL A 149 13.10 29.54 16.11
C VAL A 149 11.84 29.72 15.27
N GLN A 150 10.69 29.69 15.92
CA GLN A 150 9.41 29.94 15.27
C GLN A 150 9.31 31.41 14.81
N HIS A 151 8.77 31.65 13.61
CA HIS A 151 8.53 33.00 13.08
C HIS A 151 7.55 33.77 13.98
N ASP A 152 7.77 35.07 14.19
CA ASP A 152 6.92 35.85 15.10
C ASP A 152 5.49 35.97 14.55
N GLY A 153 4.50 35.76 15.44
CA GLY A 153 3.07 35.81 15.10
C GLY A 153 2.56 34.72 14.14
N ILE A 154 3.36 33.69 13.83
CA ILE A 154 2.96 32.66 12.86
C ILE A 154 1.80 31.80 13.36
N LYS A 155 1.68 31.62 14.68
CA LYS A 155 0.61 30.84 15.31
C LYS A 155 -0.76 31.40 14.98
N GLU A 156 -0.95 32.70 15.17
CA GLU A 156 -2.22 33.38 14.88
C GLU A 156 -2.55 33.33 13.39
N ILE A 157 -1.54 33.46 12.53
CA ILE A 157 -1.69 33.37 11.07
C ILE A 157 -2.19 31.97 10.67
N ILE A 158 -1.52 30.92 11.15
CA ILE A 158 -1.84 29.54 10.80
C ILE A 158 -3.25 29.17 11.27
N LEU A 159 -3.63 29.54 12.49
CA LEU A 159 -4.95 29.25 13.03
C LEU A 159 -6.07 29.95 12.23
N GLU A 160 -5.85 31.17 11.74
CA GLU A 160 -6.83 31.86 10.90
C GLU A 160 -6.87 31.30 9.48
N ASP A 161 -5.72 30.94 8.91
CA ASP A 161 -5.65 30.31 7.59
C ASP A 161 -6.26 28.91 7.57
N LEU A 162 -6.19 28.16 8.67
CA LEU A 162 -6.90 26.87 8.78
C LEU A 162 -8.41 27.07 8.66
N LYS A 163 -8.97 28.12 9.29
CA LYS A 163 -10.39 28.48 9.12
C LYS A 163 -10.69 28.85 7.67
N ASN A 164 -9.81 29.63 7.03
CA ASN A 164 -9.97 30.01 5.63
C ASN A 164 -9.95 28.79 4.70
N ALA A 165 -9.01 27.86 4.91
CA ALA A 165 -8.91 26.62 4.15
C ALA A 165 -10.13 25.71 4.35
N LYS A 166 -10.61 25.58 5.60
CA LYS A 166 -11.84 24.84 5.91
C LYS A 166 -13.07 25.45 5.23
N SER A 167 -13.29 26.75 5.37
CA SER A 167 -14.39 27.44 4.70
C SER A 167 -14.31 27.35 3.17
N LEU A 168 -13.09 27.35 2.60
CA LEU A 168 -12.90 27.16 1.16
C LEU A 168 -13.31 25.75 0.72
N ILE A 169 -12.91 24.72 1.48
CA ILE A 169 -13.23 23.32 1.18
C ILE A 169 -14.72 23.05 1.36
N GLU A 170 -15.36 23.59 2.40
CA GLU A 170 -16.82 23.52 2.59
C GLU A 170 -17.57 24.16 1.41
N TRP A 171 -17.10 25.31 0.93
CA TRP A 171 -17.67 25.96 -0.26
C TRP A 171 -17.49 25.13 -1.53
N ILE A 172 -16.32 24.52 -1.74
CA ILE A 172 -16.07 23.62 -2.88
C ILE A 172 -16.97 22.39 -2.79
N ALA A 173 -17.10 21.77 -1.62
CA ALA A 173 -17.97 20.61 -1.43
C ALA A 173 -19.46 20.96 -1.69
N TRP A 174 -19.88 22.18 -1.36
CA TRP A 174 -21.22 22.66 -1.72
C TRP A 174 -21.39 22.92 -3.22
N ALA A 175 -20.40 23.55 -3.87
CA ALA A 175 -20.46 23.91 -5.29
C ALA A 175 -20.24 22.70 -6.23
N GLU A 176 -19.39 21.76 -5.81
CA GLU A 176 -19.00 20.55 -6.51
C GLU A 176 -19.03 19.34 -5.54
N PRO A 177 -20.21 18.78 -5.23
CA PRO A 177 -20.37 17.71 -4.24
C PRO A 177 -19.53 16.45 -4.50
N GLN A 178 -19.05 16.25 -5.73
CA GLN A 178 -18.14 15.16 -6.07
C GLN A 178 -16.70 15.34 -5.53
N TYR A 179 -16.34 16.52 -5.02
CA TYR A 179 -15.02 16.85 -4.48
C TYR A 179 -15.10 17.17 -2.99
N ASP A 180 -15.54 16.20 -2.20
CA ASP A 180 -15.60 16.33 -0.74
C ASP A 180 -14.22 16.07 -0.11
N PHE A 181 -13.50 17.15 0.17
CA PHE A 181 -12.22 17.12 0.87
C PHE A 181 -12.33 17.42 2.38
N ASN A 182 -13.54 17.45 2.95
CA ASN A 182 -13.74 17.72 4.38
C ASN A 182 -12.95 16.79 5.31
N PRO A 183 -12.92 15.46 5.07
CA PRO A 183 -12.13 14.56 5.92
C PRO A 183 -10.63 14.90 5.95
N MET A 184 -10.10 15.40 4.82
CA MET A 184 -8.70 15.80 4.73
C MET A 184 -8.43 17.06 5.54
N ILE A 185 -9.25 18.12 5.38
CA ILE A 185 -9.02 19.39 6.08
C ILE A 185 -9.31 19.31 7.57
N ASP A 186 -10.23 18.44 8.00
CA ASP A 186 -10.48 18.21 9.42
C ASP A 186 -9.26 17.60 10.11
N GLU A 187 -8.55 16.69 9.44
CA GLU A 187 -7.28 16.15 9.93
C GLU A 187 -6.20 17.25 10.00
N TRP A 188 -6.10 18.11 8.99
CA TRP A 188 -5.19 19.27 9.03
C TRP A 188 -5.51 20.23 10.19
N CYS A 189 -6.79 20.52 10.43
CA CYS A 189 -7.23 21.33 11.56
C CYS A 189 -6.85 20.74 12.92
N LYS A 190 -6.69 19.41 12.99
CA LYS A 190 -6.28 18.69 14.20
C LYS A 190 -4.76 18.61 14.37
N GLU A 191 -4.02 18.42 13.29
CA GLU A 191 -2.57 18.16 13.34
C GLU A 191 -1.71 19.42 13.22
N ALA A 192 -2.04 20.36 12.33
CA ALA A 192 -1.22 21.55 12.10
C ALA A 192 -1.02 22.43 13.36
N PRO A 193 -1.99 22.58 14.29
CA PRO A 193 -1.76 23.30 15.53
C PRO A 193 -0.72 22.67 16.45
N LYS A 194 -0.48 21.36 16.38
CA LYS A 194 0.48 20.67 17.25
C LYS A 194 1.93 21.04 16.90
N GLU A 195 2.19 21.37 15.65
CA GLU A 195 3.52 21.81 15.20
C GLU A 195 3.86 23.24 15.65
N LEU A 196 2.89 23.99 16.17
CA LEU A 196 3.10 25.34 16.69
C LEU A 196 3.67 25.34 18.10
N ASP A 197 3.77 24.18 18.75
CA ASP A 197 4.38 24.01 20.07
C ASP A 197 5.52 22.98 19.96
N PHE A 198 6.75 23.50 19.97
CA PHE A 198 7.95 22.67 19.84
C PHE A 198 8.21 21.74 21.03
N ASN A 199 7.49 21.86 22.14
CA ASN A 199 7.57 20.86 23.20
C ASN A 199 7.04 19.49 22.73
N HIS A 200 6.07 19.48 21.81
CA HIS A 200 5.59 18.23 21.22
C HIS A 200 6.68 17.56 20.37
N GLU A 201 7.35 18.33 19.50
CA GLU A 201 8.45 17.82 18.67
C GLU A 201 9.61 17.31 19.53
N ALA A 202 9.98 18.05 20.58
CA ALA A 202 10.99 17.63 21.54
C ALA A 202 10.66 16.28 22.19
N GLU A 203 9.43 16.11 22.68
CA GLU A 203 9.03 14.88 23.36
C GLU A 203 8.90 13.69 22.41
N ASN A 204 8.44 13.94 21.18
CA ASN A 204 8.42 12.94 20.12
C ASN A 204 9.84 12.46 19.80
N THR A 205 10.80 13.39 19.66
CA THR A 205 12.21 13.10 19.39
C THR A 205 12.82 12.25 20.51
N ARG A 206 12.59 12.60 21.78
CA ARG A 206 13.04 11.80 22.93
C ARG A 206 12.45 10.39 22.92
N THR A 207 11.15 10.29 22.62
CA THR A 207 10.44 9.00 22.56
C THR A 207 11.03 8.11 21.48
N VAL A 208 11.21 8.63 20.26
CA VAL A 208 11.77 7.85 19.15
C VAL A 208 13.23 7.49 19.41
N SER A 209 14.04 8.44 19.91
CA SER A 209 15.43 8.18 20.28
C SER A 209 15.56 7.03 21.29
N LYS A 210 14.73 7.05 22.35
CA LYS A 210 14.68 5.98 23.34
C LYS A 210 14.26 4.64 22.75
N ASN A 211 13.25 4.64 21.87
CA ASN A 211 12.75 3.42 21.26
C ASN A 211 13.77 2.76 20.34
N LEU A 212 14.39 3.54 19.44
CA LEU A 212 15.36 3.02 18.46
C LEU A 212 16.72 2.68 19.09
N SER A 213 17.05 3.25 20.26
CA SER A 213 18.27 2.89 21.01
C SER A 213 18.14 1.57 21.78
N ARG A 214 16.93 1.02 21.92
CA ARG A 214 16.70 -0.20 22.69
C ARG A 214 17.14 -1.43 21.90
N LYS A 215 18.26 -2.04 22.31
CA LYS A 215 18.70 -3.31 21.75
C LYS A 215 17.82 -4.46 22.23
N THR A 216 17.46 -5.34 21.31
CA THR A 216 16.68 -6.54 21.62
C THR A 216 17.60 -7.58 22.29
N GLU A 217 17.31 -7.97 23.54
CA GLU A 217 18.04 -9.08 24.18
C GLU A 217 17.69 -10.40 23.47
N GLY A 218 18.69 -11.03 22.87
CA GLY A 218 18.54 -12.17 21.96
C GLY A 218 17.91 -13.40 22.62
N GLY A 219 16.61 -13.60 22.40
CA GLY A 219 15.97 -14.91 22.49
C GLY A 219 16.20 -15.70 21.20
N SER A 220 16.72 -16.93 21.30
CA SER A 220 17.04 -17.79 20.16
C SER A 220 15.82 -17.97 19.24
N GLY A 221 15.84 -17.32 18.08
CA GLY A 221 14.82 -17.43 17.03
C GLY A 221 14.10 -16.14 16.63
N SER A 222 14.29 -15.02 17.34
CA SER A 222 13.74 -13.72 16.91
C SER A 222 14.66 -13.04 15.90
N VAL A 223 14.10 -12.55 14.78
CA VAL A 223 14.84 -11.66 13.88
C VAL A 223 15.20 -10.38 14.65
N SER A 224 16.45 -9.92 14.56
CA SER A 224 16.87 -8.67 15.23
C SER A 224 16.14 -7.48 14.60
N SER A 225 15.35 -6.79 15.43
CA SER A 225 14.72 -5.52 15.09
C SER A 225 15.65 -4.32 15.30
N ASP A 226 16.93 -4.55 15.65
CA ASP A 226 17.86 -3.45 15.92
C ASP A 226 18.09 -2.60 14.66
N VAL A 227 18.20 -1.29 14.83
CA VAL A 227 18.40 -0.31 13.76
C VAL A 227 19.62 0.55 14.07
N ASP A 228 20.35 0.97 13.04
CA ASP A 228 21.57 1.76 13.22
C ASP A 228 21.39 3.19 12.69
N VAL A 229 20.77 4.05 13.50
CA VAL A 229 20.50 5.46 13.19
C VAL A 229 20.94 6.40 14.32
N LEU A 230 21.15 7.67 14.01
CA LEU A 230 21.46 8.73 14.97
C LEU A 230 20.30 9.71 15.07
N ILE A 231 20.06 10.24 16.26
CA ILE A 231 19.04 11.27 16.54
C ILE A 231 19.69 12.32 17.45
N PRO A 232 19.59 13.62 17.14
CA PRO A 232 20.19 14.67 17.96
C PRO A 232 19.58 14.70 19.36
N GLU A 233 20.41 14.98 20.37
CA GLU A 233 19.92 15.20 21.73
C GLU A 233 19.07 16.47 21.83
N ILE A 234 17.94 16.40 22.56
CA ILE A 234 17.18 17.60 22.94
C ILE A 234 17.85 18.28 24.13
N ILE A 235 18.33 19.50 23.93
CA ILE A 235 18.99 20.29 24.99
C ILE A 235 17.95 21.12 25.76
N GLN A 236 17.11 21.86 25.03
CA GLN A 236 16.08 22.71 25.63
C GLN A 236 14.91 22.89 24.64
N SER A 237 13.69 22.96 25.16
CA SER A 237 12.51 23.27 24.36
C SER A 237 11.59 24.25 25.10
N THR A 238 10.88 25.04 24.33
CA THR A 238 9.72 25.85 24.76
C THR A 238 8.64 25.75 23.67
N GLU A 239 7.60 26.57 23.74
CA GLU A 239 6.57 26.59 22.69
C GLU A 239 7.16 27.05 21.34
N LYS A 240 8.06 28.03 21.37
CA LYS A 240 8.59 28.70 20.16
C LYS A 240 10.05 28.42 19.82
N ILE A 241 10.81 27.83 20.74
CA ILE A 241 12.24 27.56 20.58
C ILE A 241 12.53 26.08 20.82
N LEU A 242 13.32 25.48 19.94
CA LEU A 242 13.86 24.13 20.12
C LEU A 242 15.37 24.14 19.90
N ILE A 243 16.13 23.77 20.94
CA ILE A 243 17.59 23.66 20.92
C ILE A 243 17.98 22.19 20.93
N LEU A 244 18.73 21.80 19.90
CA LEU A 244 19.14 20.43 19.59
C LEU A 244 20.66 20.36 19.49
N GLU A 245 21.23 19.19 19.71
CA GLU A 245 22.61 18.90 19.31
C GLU A 245 22.83 19.22 17.82
N TYR A 246 23.94 19.88 17.49
CA TYR A 246 24.34 20.07 16.10
C TYR A 246 24.95 18.79 15.54
N MET A 247 24.35 18.27 14.47
CA MET A 247 24.83 17.08 13.77
C MET A 247 25.55 17.46 12.48
N ASP A 248 26.87 17.26 12.43
CA ASP A 248 27.66 17.49 11.22
C ASP A 248 27.47 16.34 10.21
N GLY A 249 26.56 16.52 9.26
CA GLY A 249 26.19 15.48 8.30
C GLY A 249 25.97 15.98 6.88
N ILE A 250 25.98 15.05 5.94
CA ILE A 250 25.78 15.28 4.50
C ILE A 250 24.28 15.23 4.19
N ARG A 251 23.77 16.19 3.41
CA ARG A 251 22.36 16.19 2.98
C ARG A 251 22.12 15.09 1.94
N LEU A 252 20.96 14.42 1.99
CA LEU A 252 20.65 13.33 1.05
C LEU A 252 20.61 13.75 -0.43
N HIS A 253 20.37 15.03 -0.73
CA HIS A 253 20.37 15.52 -2.11
C HIS A 253 21.76 15.89 -2.63
N ASP A 254 22.78 15.93 -1.77
CA ASP A 254 24.15 16.24 -2.14
C ASP A 254 24.87 14.98 -2.62
N ASN A 255 24.55 14.58 -3.86
CA ASN A 255 25.09 13.36 -4.47
C ASN A 255 26.61 13.38 -4.58
N ASP A 256 27.20 14.55 -4.83
CA ASP A 256 28.66 14.71 -4.99
C ASP A 256 29.36 14.40 -3.66
N SER A 257 28.90 14.99 -2.55
CA SER A 257 29.44 14.69 -1.22
C SER A 257 29.19 13.23 -0.81
N LEU A 258 28.02 12.66 -1.12
CA LEU A 258 27.76 11.25 -0.81
C LEU A 258 28.74 10.31 -1.55
N GLU A 259 29.12 10.64 -2.78
CA GLU A 259 30.10 9.88 -3.56
C GLU A 259 31.52 10.09 -3.07
N GLU A 260 31.90 11.33 -2.72
CA GLU A 260 33.21 11.65 -2.15
C GLU A 260 33.48 10.90 -0.85
N TYR A 261 32.48 10.84 0.04
CA TYR A 261 32.57 10.10 1.30
C TYR A 261 32.37 8.58 1.13
N GLY A 262 32.09 8.09 -0.08
CA GLY A 262 31.92 6.66 -0.35
C GLY A 262 30.69 6.04 0.33
N VAL A 263 29.61 6.82 0.49
CA VAL A 263 28.40 6.37 1.18
C VAL A 263 27.68 5.30 0.35
N ASP A 264 27.39 4.16 0.98
CA ASP A 264 26.51 3.14 0.41
C ASP A 264 25.06 3.62 0.44
N LYS A 265 24.63 4.28 -0.64
CA LYS A 265 23.27 4.83 -0.80
C LYS A 265 22.19 3.75 -0.62
N LYS A 266 22.48 2.49 -0.98
CA LYS A 266 21.52 1.39 -0.84
C LYS A 266 21.35 1.05 0.64
N ARG A 267 22.45 0.78 1.35
CA ARG A 267 22.43 0.49 2.79
C ARG A 267 21.80 1.63 3.60
N LEU A 268 22.07 2.87 3.21
CA LEU A 268 21.48 4.06 3.83
C LEU A 268 19.95 4.04 3.77
N VAL A 269 19.37 3.79 2.60
CA VAL A 269 17.91 3.71 2.44
C VAL A 269 17.35 2.47 3.13
N GLU A 270 18.09 1.36 3.15
CA GLU A 270 17.72 0.16 3.91
C GLU A 270 17.60 0.47 5.41
N GLU A 271 18.58 1.13 6.03
CA GLU A 271 18.54 1.50 7.45
C GLU A 271 17.45 2.53 7.77
N ILE A 272 17.23 3.52 6.91
CA ILE A 272 16.09 4.44 7.05
C ILE A 272 14.77 3.65 7.02
N THR A 273 14.64 2.72 6.09
CA THR A 273 13.44 1.88 5.97
C THR A 273 13.25 1.00 7.22
N ARG A 274 14.32 0.40 7.75
CA ARG A 274 14.30 -0.38 8.99
C ARG A 274 13.86 0.49 10.18
N ALA A 275 14.36 1.72 10.30
CA ALA A 275 13.98 2.64 11.38
C ALA A 275 12.49 3.00 11.34
N TYR A 276 11.91 3.19 10.15
CA TYR A 276 10.46 3.41 9.99
C TYR A 276 9.66 2.12 10.23
N ALA A 277 10.15 0.97 9.80
CA ALA A 277 9.53 -0.32 10.07
C ALA A 277 9.44 -0.59 11.59
N HIS A 278 10.52 -0.30 12.33
CA HIS A 278 10.55 -0.41 13.79
C HIS A 278 9.50 0.50 14.44
N GLN A 279 9.51 1.77 14.08
CA GLN A 279 8.55 2.76 14.59
C GLN A 279 7.08 2.33 14.36
N ILE A 280 6.77 1.80 13.17
CA ILE A 280 5.40 1.38 12.80
C ILE A 280 5.02 0.08 13.51
N TYR A 281 5.80 -0.99 13.34
CA TYR A 281 5.41 -2.36 13.70
C TYR A 281 5.79 -2.74 15.12
N ILE A 282 6.91 -2.22 15.64
CA ILE A 282 7.39 -2.54 16.99
C ILE A 282 6.83 -1.54 17.99
N ASP A 283 7.03 -0.24 17.76
CA ASP A 283 6.64 0.79 18.73
C ASP A 283 5.18 1.20 18.62
N GLY A 284 4.60 1.16 17.41
CA GLY A 284 3.30 1.79 17.15
C GLY A 284 3.34 3.31 17.29
N PHE A 285 4.53 3.90 17.18
CA PHE A 285 4.78 5.32 17.30
C PHE A 285 5.76 5.74 16.21
N PHE A 286 5.25 6.38 15.16
CA PHE A 286 6.01 6.60 13.94
C PHE A 286 5.90 8.00 13.40
N ASN A 287 6.99 8.45 12.76
CA ASN A 287 7.02 9.68 12.00
C ASN A 287 6.24 9.52 10.69
N GLY A 288 5.38 10.50 10.38
CA GLY A 288 4.55 10.56 9.18
C GLY A 288 5.20 11.30 8.01
N ASP A 289 6.43 11.80 8.17
CA ASP A 289 7.09 12.63 7.17
C ASP A 289 8.57 12.28 6.89
N PRO A 290 8.86 11.14 6.22
CA PRO A 290 10.20 10.79 5.74
C PRO A 290 10.61 11.62 4.51
N HIS A 291 10.48 12.95 4.58
CA HIS A 291 10.99 13.82 3.53
C HIS A 291 12.53 13.79 3.52
N PRO A 292 13.21 13.74 2.35
CA PRO A 292 14.67 13.69 2.29
C PRO A 292 15.40 14.81 3.06
N GLY A 293 14.78 15.99 3.19
CA GLY A 293 15.29 17.12 3.97
C GLY A 293 15.34 16.88 5.49
N ASN A 294 14.65 15.85 5.99
CA ASN A 294 14.63 15.50 7.42
C ASN A 294 15.72 14.49 7.79
N PHE A 295 16.66 14.22 6.86
CA PHE A 295 17.74 13.28 7.05
C PHE A 295 19.09 13.91 6.71
N LEU A 296 20.10 13.54 7.49
CA LEU A 296 21.51 13.70 7.12
C LEU A 296 22.20 12.33 7.13
N VAL A 297 23.42 12.29 6.62
CA VAL A 297 24.31 11.13 6.70
C VAL A 297 25.54 11.50 7.51
N SER A 298 25.90 10.68 8.50
CA SER A 298 27.12 10.93 9.26
C SER A 298 28.35 10.85 8.36
N LYS A 299 29.28 11.79 8.55
CA LYS A 299 30.56 11.81 7.82
C LYS A 299 31.51 10.69 8.25
N GLU A 300 31.34 10.17 9.47
CA GLU A 300 32.15 9.06 9.97
C GLU A 300 31.59 7.69 9.53
N PRO A 301 32.45 6.75 9.12
CA PRO A 301 32.05 5.36 8.89
C PRO A 301 31.42 4.76 10.15
N PRO A 302 30.32 3.99 10.06
CA PRO A 302 29.76 3.39 8.83
C PRO A 302 28.75 4.26 8.06
N HIS A 303 28.76 5.60 8.18
CA HIS A 303 27.86 6.53 7.48
C HIS A 303 26.37 6.27 7.79
N LYS A 304 26.00 6.54 9.04
CA LYS A 304 24.67 6.27 9.58
C LYS A 304 23.66 7.34 9.15
N PRO A 305 22.39 6.98 8.92
CA PRO A 305 21.32 7.95 8.81
C PRO A 305 21.15 8.74 10.10
N ILE A 306 20.97 10.05 9.99
CA ILE A 306 20.65 10.97 11.09
C ILE A 306 19.22 11.46 10.87
N LEU A 307 18.31 11.21 11.82
CA LEU A 307 16.90 11.62 11.73
C LEU A 307 16.70 12.94 12.48
N LEU A 308 16.22 13.98 11.80
CA LEU A 308 16.19 15.34 12.36
C LEU A 308 14.82 15.82 12.84
N ASP A 309 13.72 15.43 12.18
CA ASP A 309 12.40 16.02 12.40
C ASP A 309 11.39 14.97 12.86
N PHE A 310 10.74 15.24 14.00
CA PHE A 310 9.65 14.44 14.58
C PHE A 310 8.41 15.28 14.90
N GLY A 311 8.18 16.35 14.14
CA GLY A 311 7.03 17.24 14.27
C GLY A 311 5.70 16.56 13.92
N LEU A 312 5.71 15.60 12.99
CA LEU A 312 4.53 14.85 12.57
C LEU A 312 4.61 13.37 12.99
N THR A 313 4.47 13.08 14.28
CA THR A 313 4.39 11.68 14.76
C THR A 313 2.96 11.24 15.07
N LYS A 314 2.72 9.94 14.92
CA LYS A 314 1.43 9.31 15.19
C LYS A 314 1.60 8.08 16.07
N ARG A 315 0.67 7.92 17.00
CA ARG A 315 0.52 6.71 17.81
C ARG A 315 -0.65 5.89 17.29
N ILE A 316 -0.42 4.61 17.04
CA ILE A 316 -1.44 3.65 16.65
C ILE A 316 -1.66 2.61 17.75
N SER A 317 -2.89 2.09 17.84
CA SER A 317 -3.23 1.04 18.79
C SER A 317 -2.54 -0.28 18.43
N GLN A 318 -2.43 -1.19 19.40
CA GLN A 318 -1.91 -2.53 19.15
C GLN A 318 -2.72 -3.28 18.08
N SER A 319 -4.05 -3.13 18.08
CA SER A 319 -4.92 -3.70 17.05
C SER A 319 -4.62 -3.15 15.66
N MET A 320 -4.39 -1.84 15.54
CA MET A 320 -4.04 -1.22 14.27
C MET A 320 -2.65 -1.68 13.78
N LYS A 321 -1.66 -1.82 14.68
CA LYS A 321 -0.35 -2.38 14.32
C LYS A 321 -0.48 -3.80 13.75
N GLN A 322 -1.27 -4.65 14.39
CA GLN A 322 -1.52 -6.01 13.93
C GLN A 322 -2.23 -6.01 12.58
N ALA A 323 -3.27 -5.20 12.42
CA ALA A 323 -4.00 -5.11 11.16
C ALA A 323 -3.11 -4.60 10.02
N LEU A 324 -2.23 -3.62 10.26
CA LEU A 324 -1.23 -3.14 9.30
C LEU A 324 -0.19 -4.22 8.97
N ALA A 325 0.27 -4.98 9.97
CA ALA A 325 1.22 -6.08 9.77
C ALA A 325 0.59 -7.23 8.97
N LYS A 326 -0.66 -7.60 9.29
CA LYS A 326 -1.45 -8.60 8.56
C LYS A 326 -1.67 -8.15 7.12
N MET A 327 -2.15 -6.92 6.90
CA MET A 327 -2.29 -6.34 5.57
C MET A 327 -0.97 -6.43 4.77
N PHE A 328 0.15 -6.06 5.38
CA PHE A 328 1.46 -6.07 4.75
C PHE A 328 1.88 -7.48 4.32
N LEU A 329 1.74 -8.48 5.21
CA LEU A 329 2.12 -9.87 4.92
C LEU A 329 1.17 -10.55 3.96
N SER A 330 -0.14 -10.36 4.11
CA SER A 330 -1.15 -10.89 3.19
C SER A 330 -0.93 -10.41 1.76
N CYS A 331 -0.57 -9.12 1.58
CA CYS A 331 -0.15 -8.61 0.28
C CYS A 331 1.13 -9.28 -0.24
N ALA A 332 2.11 -9.50 0.63
CA ALA A 332 3.38 -10.13 0.28
C ALA A 332 3.22 -11.59 -0.18
N GLU A 333 2.22 -12.29 0.36
CA GLU A 333 1.91 -13.70 0.12
C GLU A 333 0.82 -13.91 -0.94
N GLY A 334 0.11 -12.85 -1.34
CA GLY A 334 -1.03 -12.93 -2.25
C GLY A 334 -2.30 -13.47 -1.61
N ASP A 335 -2.39 -13.48 -0.27
CA ASP A 335 -3.56 -13.96 0.48
C ASP A 335 -4.65 -12.89 0.52
N GLN A 336 -5.61 -12.99 -0.40
CA GLN A 336 -6.71 -12.03 -0.52
C GLN A 336 -7.69 -12.07 0.64
N VAL A 337 -7.93 -13.26 1.22
CA VAL A 337 -8.90 -13.41 2.31
C VAL A 337 -8.33 -12.77 3.56
N ALA A 338 -7.05 -13.03 3.87
CA ALA A 338 -6.37 -12.39 4.98
C ALA A 338 -6.21 -10.88 4.76
N LEU A 339 -6.03 -10.42 3.51
CA LEU A 339 -5.97 -9.00 3.18
C LEU A 339 -7.32 -8.28 3.41
N LEU A 340 -8.43 -8.87 2.95
CA LEU A 340 -9.78 -8.35 3.20
C LEU A 340 -10.10 -8.30 4.71
N SER A 341 -9.71 -9.35 5.44
CA SER A 341 -9.82 -9.38 6.91
C SER A 341 -9.04 -8.23 7.54
N ALA A 342 -7.80 -7.98 7.10
CA ALA A 342 -6.98 -6.90 7.61
C ALA A 342 -7.60 -5.52 7.30
N PHE A 343 -8.17 -5.33 6.11
CA PHE A 343 -8.93 -4.12 5.77
C PHE A 343 -10.12 -3.89 6.71
N ALA A 344 -10.91 -4.92 6.97
CA ALA A 344 -12.02 -4.84 7.91
C ALA A 344 -11.55 -4.50 9.33
N GLU A 345 -10.47 -5.13 9.81
CA GLU A 345 -9.87 -4.86 11.14
C GLU A 345 -9.35 -3.42 11.28
N MET A 346 -8.86 -2.81 10.20
CA MET A 346 -8.48 -1.40 10.17
C MET A 346 -9.68 -0.45 10.13
N GLY A 347 -10.89 -0.97 9.87
CA GLY A 347 -12.11 -0.18 9.69
C GLY A 347 -12.31 0.36 8.27
N LEU A 348 -11.59 -0.20 7.29
CA LEU A 348 -11.79 0.13 5.88
C LEU A 348 -13.08 -0.53 5.38
N LYS A 349 -14.05 0.31 4.97
CA LYS A 349 -15.29 -0.15 4.35
C LYS A 349 -15.18 -0.05 2.83
N LEU A 350 -15.27 -1.17 2.15
CA LEU A 350 -15.38 -1.21 0.69
C LEU A 350 -16.86 -1.10 0.31
N ARG A 351 -17.18 -0.26 -0.69
CA ARG A 351 -18.55 -0.09 -1.20
C ARG A 351 -19.04 -1.29 -2.01
N VAL A 352 -18.11 -2.16 -2.44
CA VAL A 352 -18.42 -3.37 -3.21
C VAL A 352 -17.49 -4.49 -2.79
N ASP A 353 -18.06 -5.67 -2.63
CA ASP A 353 -17.33 -6.92 -2.43
C ASP A 353 -16.77 -7.41 -3.79
N MET A 354 -15.75 -6.70 -4.29
CA MET A 354 -15.12 -6.98 -5.58
C MET A 354 -13.63 -7.26 -5.38
N PRO A 355 -13.18 -8.53 -5.47
CA PRO A 355 -11.78 -8.92 -5.30
C PRO A 355 -10.80 -8.10 -6.18
N GLN A 356 -11.23 -7.72 -7.38
CA GLN A 356 -10.45 -6.91 -8.32
C GLN A 356 -10.14 -5.48 -7.82
N GLN A 357 -11.05 -4.86 -7.05
CA GLN A 357 -10.82 -3.53 -6.48
C GLN A 357 -9.94 -3.59 -5.25
N SER A 358 -10.10 -4.61 -4.39
CA SER A 358 -9.20 -4.88 -3.28
C SER A 358 -7.76 -5.08 -3.76
N MET A 359 -7.59 -5.70 -4.94
CA MET A 359 -6.31 -5.88 -5.60
C MET A 359 -5.73 -4.62 -6.25
N GLU A 360 -6.56 -3.73 -6.80
CA GLU A 360 -6.06 -2.39 -7.22
C GLU A 360 -5.47 -1.65 -6.03
N ILE A 361 -6.15 -1.66 -4.88
CA ILE A 361 -5.68 -1.01 -3.66
C ILE A 361 -4.38 -1.71 -3.17
N ALA A 362 -4.33 -3.05 -3.15
CA ALA A 362 -3.11 -3.84 -2.88
C ALA A 362 -1.92 -3.47 -3.78
N SER A 363 -2.16 -3.36 -5.09
CA SER A 363 -1.15 -3.00 -6.10
C SER A 363 -0.68 -1.55 -6.01
N ILE A 364 -1.47 -0.66 -5.39
CA ILE A 364 -1.06 0.71 -5.04
C ILE A 364 -0.16 0.68 -3.80
N PHE A 365 -0.48 -0.17 -2.82
CA PHE A 365 0.27 -0.26 -1.56
C PHE A 365 1.70 -0.76 -1.73
N PHE A 366 1.98 -1.74 -2.60
CA PHE A 366 3.25 -2.49 -2.54
C PHE A 366 4.02 -2.70 -3.87
N ARG A 367 3.97 -1.73 -4.79
CA ARG A 367 4.90 -1.70 -5.95
C ARG A 367 6.36 -1.74 -5.49
N GLN A 368 7.18 -2.47 -6.25
CA GLN A 368 8.63 -2.34 -6.19
C GLN A 368 9.02 -0.88 -6.52
N SER A 369 10.12 -0.40 -5.92
CA SER A 369 10.71 0.85 -6.37
C SER A 369 11.27 0.65 -7.77
N THR A 370 10.72 1.40 -8.72
CA THR A 370 11.23 1.45 -10.09
C THR A 370 11.98 2.76 -10.28
N THR A 371 12.95 2.78 -11.19
CA THR A 371 13.71 4.00 -11.50
C THR A 371 12.78 5.12 -11.99
N ALA A 372 13.22 6.39 -11.93
CA ALA A 372 12.40 7.53 -12.37
C ALA A 372 11.88 7.40 -13.82
N THR A 373 12.62 6.68 -14.66
CA THR A 373 12.27 6.40 -16.06
C THR A 373 11.15 5.35 -16.17
N GLU A 374 11.26 4.24 -15.43
CA GLU A 374 10.24 3.16 -15.38
C GLU A 374 8.95 3.62 -14.67
N ALA A 375 9.03 4.61 -13.76
CA ALA A 375 7.85 5.19 -13.11
C ALA A 375 6.86 5.81 -14.10
N LYS A 376 7.35 6.44 -15.19
CA LYS A 376 6.49 7.01 -16.24
C LYS A 376 5.75 5.94 -17.05
N GLU A 377 6.42 4.81 -17.33
CA GLU A 377 5.82 3.66 -18.03
C GLU A 377 4.79 2.94 -17.14
N ASN A 378 5.08 2.80 -15.84
CA ASN A 378 4.16 2.24 -14.85
C ASN A 378 2.90 3.10 -14.63
N ILE A 379 3.00 4.43 -14.76
CA ILE A 379 1.86 5.35 -14.74
C ILE A 379 0.99 5.15 -16.00
N LYS A 380 1.62 4.90 -17.16
CA LYS A 380 0.89 4.60 -18.39
C LYS A 380 0.15 3.27 -18.30
N ALA A 381 0.81 2.21 -17.85
CA ALA A 381 0.19 0.90 -17.61
C ALA A 381 -0.95 0.97 -16.57
N LEU A 382 -0.80 1.79 -15.53
CA LEU A 382 -1.86 2.09 -14.55
C LEU A 382 -3.09 2.74 -15.17
N ASN A 383 -2.88 3.74 -16.03
CA ASN A 383 -3.97 4.43 -16.68
C ASN A 383 -4.74 3.49 -17.61
N GLU A 384 -4.01 2.61 -18.32
CA GLU A 384 -4.60 1.55 -19.16
C GLU A 384 -5.37 0.52 -18.32
N GLN A 385 -4.84 0.10 -17.17
CA GLN A 385 -5.51 -0.81 -16.24
C GLN A 385 -6.77 -0.19 -15.63
N ARG A 386 -6.70 1.07 -15.18
CA ARG A 386 -7.86 1.84 -14.70
C ARG A 386 -8.95 1.96 -15.76
N GLU A 387 -8.59 2.14 -17.04
CA GLU A 387 -9.56 2.17 -18.14
C GLU A 387 -10.25 0.82 -18.35
N ARG A 388 -9.53 -0.30 -18.21
CA ARG A 388 -10.11 -1.65 -18.27
C ARG A 388 -11.05 -1.90 -17.09
N ASN A 389 -10.62 -1.57 -15.88
CA ASN A 389 -11.40 -1.77 -14.66
C ASN A 389 -12.65 -0.87 -14.62
N ALA A 390 -12.56 0.36 -15.14
CA ALA A 390 -13.72 1.22 -15.33
C ALA A 390 -14.75 0.61 -16.31
N LYS A 391 -14.31 -0.03 -17.40
CA LYS A 391 -15.22 -0.73 -18.33
C LYS A 391 -15.91 -1.92 -17.67
N ALA A 392 -15.15 -2.74 -16.93
CA ALA A 392 -15.70 -3.88 -16.19
C ALA A 392 -16.74 -3.43 -15.15
N LEU A 393 -16.48 -2.32 -14.44
CA LEU A 393 -17.42 -1.72 -13.49
C LEU A 393 -18.69 -1.20 -14.19
N GLN A 394 -18.53 -0.58 -15.36
CA GLN A 394 -19.63 -0.09 -16.19
C GLN A 394 -20.60 -1.21 -16.57
N GLU A 395 -20.05 -2.35 -16.98
CA GLU A 395 -20.83 -3.52 -17.41
C GLU A 395 -21.50 -4.22 -16.24
N LYS A 396 -20.78 -4.44 -15.13
CA LYS A 396 -21.29 -5.21 -13.98
C LYS A 396 -22.32 -4.44 -13.15
N MET A 397 -22.15 -3.14 -12.97
CA MET A 397 -23.04 -2.31 -12.14
C MET A 397 -24.10 -1.54 -12.95
N LYS A 398 -24.14 -1.69 -14.28
CA LYS A 398 -25.01 -0.93 -15.20
C LYS A 398 -24.89 0.60 -15.04
N LEU A 399 -23.75 1.06 -14.53
CA LEU A 399 -23.50 2.48 -14.31
C LEU A 399 -23.23 3.17 -15.65
N ASN A 400 -23.70 4.40 -15.81
CA ASN A 400 -23.34 5.18 -16.99
C ASN A 400 -21.89 5.67 -16.90
N LYS A 401 -21.31 6.10 -18.05
CA LYS A 401 -19.90 6.58 -18.10
C LYS A 401 -19.58 7.71 -17.12
N LYS A 402 -20.58 8.48 -16.68
CA LYS A 402 -20.38 9.50 -15.64
C LYS A 402 -20.31 8.81 -14.27
N GLU A 403 -21.26 7.97 -13.91
CA GLU A 403 -21.29 7.26 -12.63
C GLU A 403 -20.03 6.41 -12.37
N VAL A 404 -19.54 5.68 -13.37
CA VAL A 404 -18.28 4.91 -13.26
C VAL A 404 -17.08 5.80 -12.97
N LYS A 405 -17.03 6.98 -13.60
CA LYS A 405 -15.91 7.92 -13.44
C LYS A 405 -15.90 8.58 -12.06
N HIS A 406 -17.02 8.56 -11.34
CA HIS A 406 -17.18 9.12 -10.00
C HIS A 406 -17.39 8.03 -8.93
N PHE A 407 -17.24 6.76 -9.30
CA PHE A 407 -17.35 5.66 -8.36
C PHE A 407 -16.06 5.57 -7.54
N ASN A 408 -16.14 5.93 -6.25
CA ASN A 408 -15.08 5.64 -5.30
C ASN A 408 -15.35 4.26 -4.67
N PRO A 409 -14.49 3.25 -4.89
CA PRO A 409 -14.69 1.92 -4.33
C PRO A 409 -14.48 1.85 -2.82
N VAL A 410 -13.80 2.85 -2.24
CA VAL A 410 -13.55 2.94 -0.80
C VAL A 410 -14.51 3.95 -0.18
N ASP A 411 -15.31 3.48 0.78
CA ASP A 411 -16.31 4.28 1.48
C ASP A 411 -15.66 5.24 2.48
N ALA A 412 -14.63 4.76 3.18
CA ALA A 412 -13.78 5.56 4.07
C ALA A 412 -12.42 4.88 4.28
N PHE A 413 -11.33 5.65 4.21
CA PHE A 413 -10.02 5.22 4.69
C PHE A 413 -9.86 5.62 6.17
N PRO A 414 -9.35 4.72 7.03
CA PRO A 414 -8.91 5.11 8.37
C PRO A 414 -7.79 6.17 8.26
N GLY A 415 -7.87 7.26 9.02
CA GLY A 415 -6.89 8.36 8.97
C GLY A 415 -5.44 7.89 9.15
N ASP A 416 -5.22 6.89 10.01
CA ASP A 416 -3.89 6.33 10.28
C ASP A 416 -3.33 5.54 9.09
N ALA A 417 -4.18 4.86 8.31
CA ALA A 417 -3.78 4.16 7.09
C ALA A 417 -3.29 5.13 6.01
N ILE A 418 -3.86 6.35 5.95
CA ILE A 418 -3.41 7.41 5.03
C ILE A 418 -1.98 7.83 5.33
N ILE A 419 -1.63 7.95 6.61
CA ILE A 419 -0.29 8.37 7.03
C ILE A 419 0.71 7.24 6.77
N PHE A 420 0.33 5.98 7.03
CA PHE A 420 1.13 4.82 6.64
C PHE A 420 1.40 4.80 5.12
N MET A 421 0.37 5.03 4.29
CA MET A 421 0.54 5.13 2.82
C MET A 421 1.49 6.26 2.41
N ARG A 422 1.39 7.42 3.07
CA ARG A 422 2.28 8.56 2.83
C ARG A 422 3.73 8.18 3.12
N VAL A 423 4.00 7.54 4.26
CA VAL A 423 5.34 7.10 4.66
C VAL A 423 5.94 6.17 3.60
N LEU A 424 5.21 5.14 3.17
CA LEU A 424 5.69 4.23 2.13
C LEU A 424 5.99 4.94 0.80
N ASN A 425 5.13 5.87 0.38
CA ASN A 425 5.33 6.61 -0.87
C ASN A 425 6.52 7.58 -0.81
N LEU A 426 6.73 8.25 0.32
CA LEU A 426 7.86 9.14 0.51
C LEU A 426 9.18 8.36 0.62
N LEU A 427 9.18 7.21 1.31
CA LEU A 427 10.33 6.30 1.30
C LEU A 427 10.67 5.85 -0.13
N ARG A 428 9.67 5.50 -0.96
CA ARG A 428 9.89 5.19 -2.38
C ARG A 428 10.45 6.37 -3.16
N GLY A 429 9.92 7.58 -2.92
CA GLY A 429 10.42 8.82 -3.51
C GLY A 429 11.91 9.02 -3.19
N LEU A 430 12.31 8.70 -1.96
CA LEU A 430 13.70 8.74 -1.53
C LEU A 430 14.60 7.74 -2.29
N SER A 431 14.15 6.50 -2.50
CA SER A 431 14.88 5.54 -3.35
C SER A 431 15.08 6.06 -4.77
N ALA A 432 14.02 6.65 -5.35
CA ALA A 432 14.08 7.21 -6.68
C ALA A 432 15.05 8.40 -6.76
N SER A 433 15.07 9.29 -5.77
CA SER A 433 16.00 10.44 -5.75
C SER A 433 17.46 10.04 -5.58
N LEU A 434 17.73 8.95 -4.86
CA LEU A 434 19.07 8.40 -4.67
C LEU A 434 19.48 7.39 -5.76
N ASN A 435 18.60 7.14 -6.73
CA ASN A 435 18.80 6.17 -7.81
C ASN A 435 19.15 4.75 -7.32
N VAL A 436 18.47 4.29 -6.26
CA VAL A 436 18.64 2.95 -5.70
C VAL A 436 17.39 2.11 -5.88
N ARG A 437 17.58 0.80 -6.08
CA ARG A 437 16.49 -0.19 -6.12
C ARG A 437 16.38 -0.87 -4.77
N ILE A 438 15.25 -0.66 -4.11
CA ILE A 438 14.94 -1.19 -2.78
C ILE A 438 13.66 -2.03 -2.83
N VAL A 439 13.77 -3.24 -2.30
CA VAL A 439 12.63 -4.12 -2.07
C VAL A 439 12.15 -3.90 -0.63
N TYR A 440 11.34 -2.85 -0.43
CA TYR A 440 10.79 -2.50 0.90
C TYR A 440 10.11 -3.67 1.59
N LEU A 441 9.50 -4.57 0.80
CA LEU A 441 8.84 -5.77 1.28
C LEU A 441 9.77 -6.63 2.14
N ASP A 442 10.99 -6.87 1.64
CA ASP A 442 11.97 -7.74 2.30
C ASP A 442 12.50 -7.12 3.59
N ILE A 443 12.63 -5.79 3.61
CA ILE A 443 13.15 -5.04 4.76
C ILE A 443 12.12 -4.97 5.88
N MET A 444 10.87 -4.70 5.54
CA MET A 444 9.79 -4.49 6.51
C MET A 444 9.13 -5.80 6.97
N ARG A 445 9.19 -6.88 6.17
CA ARG A 445 8.60 -8.19 6.49
C ARG A 445 8.99 -8.70 7.89
N PRO A 446 10.27 -8.74 8.30
CA PRO A 446 10.62 -9.27 9.62
C PRO A 446 9.99 -8.51 10.79
N PHE A 447 9.82 -7.20 10.64
CA PHE A 447 9.17 -6.37 11.66
C PHE A 447 7.67 -6.67 11.74
N ALA A 448 6.99 -6.77 10.58
CA ALA A 448 5.59 -7.14 10.52
C ALA A 448 5.33 -8.56 11.08
N GLU A 449 6.19 -9.53 10.73
CA GLU A 449 6.13 -10.89 11.26
C GLU A 449 6.29 -10.89 12.78
N SER A 450 7.27 -10.14 13.30
CA SER A 450 7.49 -10.02 14.75
C SER A 450 6.28 -9.45 15.48
N THR A 451 5.56 -8.48 14.89
CA THR A 451 4.34 -7.91 15.50
C THR A 451 3.23 -8.95 15.64
N LEU A 452 3.01 -9.75 14.60
CA LEU A 452 1.97 -10.79 14.63
C LEU A 452 2.39 -11.93 15.55
N LEU A 453 3.63 -12.42 15.43
CA LEU A 453 4.17 -13.48 16.26
C LEU A 453 4.19 -13.13 17.75
N GLY A 454 4.61 -11.90 18.09
CA GLY A 454 4.63 -11.42 19.48
C GLY A 454 3.24 -11.25 20.09
N SER A 455 2.19 -11.19 19.25
CA SER A 455 0.81 -11.09 19.70
C SER A 455 0.04 -12.41 19.71
N MET A 456 0.59 -13.45 19.08
CA MET A 456 0.08 -14.80 19.25
C MET A 456 0.42 -15.25 20.66
N THR A 457 -0.61 -15.46 21.48
CA THR A 457 -0.47 -16.12 22.77
C THR A 457 0.14 -17.49 22.53
N ARG A 458 1.44 -17.65 22.79
CA ARG A 458 1.99 -18.95 23.16
C ARG A 458 1.45 -19.26 24.55
N GLY A 459 0.18 -19.66 24.61
CA GLY A 459 -0.38 -20.35 25.76
C GLY A 459 0.48 -21.58 26.07
N PRO A 460 0.39 -22.14 27.28
CA PRO A 460 1.18 -23.31 27.65
C PRO A 460 1.03 -24.38 26.57
N SER A 461 2.17 -24.90 26.12
CA SER A 461 2.32 -25.96 25.14
C SER A 461 1.59 -27.22 25.61
N THR A 462 0.28 -27.25 25.40
CA THR A 462 -0.69 -28.36 25.41
C THR A 462 -2.07 -27.71 25.29
N ASN A 463 -2.46 -27.19 24.11
CA ASN A 463 -3.76 -26.53 23.98
C ASN A 463 -4.86 -27.57 23.72
N SER A 464 -5.82 -27.66 24.63
CA SER A 464 -7.06 -28.43 24.49
C SER A 464 -7.98 -27.94 23.35
N GLU A 465 -7.59 -26.87 22.65
CA GLU A 465 -8.33 -26.22 21.54
C GLU A 465 -7.62 -26.36 20.17
N TRP A 466 -6.55 -27.16 20.06
CA TRP A 466 -5.89 -27.40 18.77
C TRP A 466 -6.78 -28.15 17.76
N ILE A 467 -7.68 -28.98 18.28
CA ILE A 467 -8.63 -29.78 17.50
C ILE A 467 -10.00 -29.14 17.62
N TYR A 468 -10.72 -29.05 16.51
CA TYR A 468 -12.10 -28.60 16.46
C TYR A 468 -12.99 -29.45 17.37
N ASP A 469 -13.74 -28.78 18.24
CA ASP A 469 -14.62 -29.44 19.19
C ASP A 469 -15.91 -29.91 18.48
N SER A 470 -15.88 -31.16 18.03
CA SER A 470 -17.04 -31.86 17.48
C SER A 470 -17.18 -33.28 18.04
N PRO A 471 -18.39 -33.87 17.99
CA PRO A 471 -18.60 -35.27 18.35
C PRO A 471 -17.70 -36.20 17.55
N VAL A 472 -17.11 -37.19 18.23
CA VAL A 472 -16.28 -38.21 17.58
C VAL A 472 -17.17 -39.23 16.86
N ASN A 473 -17.00 -39.41 15.55
CA ASN A 473 -17.86 -40.27 14.73
C ASN A 473 -17.48 -41.76 14.80
N SER A 474 -16.24 -42.10 15.16
CA SER A 474 -15.78 -43.49 15.26
C SER A 474 -14.58 -43.69 16.18
N GLU A 475 -14.27 -44.95 16.52
CA GLU A 475 -13.03 -45.30 17.23
C GLU A 475 -11.77 -44.90 16.44
N VAL A 476 -11.84 -44.91 15.10
CA VAL A 476 -10.73 -44.49 14.23
C VAL A 476 -10.49 -42.98 14.34
N GLU A 477 -11.57 -42.20 14.36
CA GLU A 477 -11.47 -40.75 14.59
C GLU A 477 -10.89 -40.42 15.97
N SER A 478 -11.31 -41.16 17.01
CA SER A 478 -10.74 -41.01 18.36
C SER A 478 -9.21 -41.18 18.35
N LYS A 479 -8.72 -42.26 17.70
CA LYS A 479 -7.27 -42.51 17.55
C LYS A 479 -6.57 -41.43 16.72
N LEU A 480 -7.21 -40.96 15.65
CA LEU A 480 -6.67 -39.85 14.84
C LEU A 480 -6.53 -38.57 15.67
N ARG A 481 -7.56 -38.20 16.45
CA ARG A 481 -7.50 -37.02 17.31
C ARG A 481 -6.39 -37.15 18.36
N SER A 482 -6.18 -38.32 18.95
CA SER A 482 -5.03 -38.57 19.84
C SER A 482 -3.70 -38.35 19.13
N LEU A 483 -3.55 -38.85 17.89
CA LEU A 483 -2.35 -38.63 17.09
C LEU A 483 -2.14 -37.15 16.76
N LEU A 484 -3.21 -36.41 16.42
CA LEU A 484 -3.13 -34.97 16.15
C LEU A 484 -2.69 -34.17 17.36
N LEU A 485 -3.13 -34.55 18.57
CA LEU A 485 -2.66 -33.97 19.83
C LEU A 485 -1.18 -34.26 20.06
N GLU A 486 -0.71 -35.48 19.78
CA GLU A 486 0.70 -35.87 19.89
C GLU A 486 1.61 -35.13 18.90
N MET A 487 1.12 -34.89 17.67
CA MET A 487 1.88 -34.17 16.64
C MET A 487 2.03 -32.68 16.97
N GLY A 488 1.02 -32.09 17.62
CA GLY A 488 1.00 -30.70 18.06
C GLY A 488 1.02 -29.66 16.92
N SER A 489 1.00 -28.39 17.32
CA SER A 489 1.00 -27.23 16.41
C SER A 489 2.31 -26.98 15.68
N ASP A 490 3.40 -27.59 16.15
CA ASP A 490 4.75 -27.26 15.66
C ASP A 490 5.07 -27.93 14.32
N LYS A 491 4.30 -28.96 13.92
CA LYS A 491 4.53 -29.73 12.68
C LYS A 491 3.46 -29.51 11.61
N ILE A 492 2.25 -29.16 12.01
CA ILE A 492 1.09 -29.02 11.13
C ILE A 492 0.54 -27.63 11.39
N LEU A 493 0.42 -26.81 10.33
CA LEU A 493 -0.14 -25.47 10.46
C LEU A 493 -1.66 -25.52 10.67
N GLY A 494 -2.35 -26.25 9.78
CA GLY A 494 -3.80 -26.44 9.81
C GLY A 494 -4.19 -27.58 8.87
N LEU A 495 -5.26 -28.30 9.18
CA LEU A 495 -5.76 -29.41 8.39
C LEU A 495 -7.26 -29.69 8.62
N GLN A 496 -7.83 -30.43 7.66
CA GLN A 496 -9.13 -31.10 7.75
C GLN A 496 -8.94 -32.57 7.37
N VAL A 497 -9.64 -33.47 8.07
CA VAL A 497 -9.71 -34.89 7.71
C VAL A 497 -11.17 -35.31 7.68
N CYS A 498 -11.61 -35.77 6.51
CA CYS A 498 -12.91 -36.41 6.33
C CYS A 498 -12.71 -37.81 5.72
N ALA A 499 -13.39 -38.82 6.27
CA ALA A 499 -13.37 -40.18 5.73
C ALA A 499 -14.73 -40.86 5.83
N TYR A 500 -15.04 -41.65 4.80
CA TYR A 500 -16.28 -42.42 4.69
C TYR A 500 -16.00 -43.91 4.71
N LYS A 501 -16.88 -44.69 5.34
CA LYS A 501 -16.93 -46.14 5.25
C LYS A 501 -18.37 -46.59 5.08
N ASP A 502 -18.64 -47.40 4.05
CA ASP A 502 -19.97 -47.93 3.74
C ASP A 502 -21.04 -46.82 3.65
N GLY A 503 -20.68 -45.69 3.02
CA GLY A 503 -21.55 -44.52 2.85
C GLY A 503 -21.78 -43.67 4.11
N LYS A 504 -21.09 -43.96 5.23
CA LYS A 504 -21.19 -43.19 6.48
C LYS A 504 -19.91 -42.43 6.75
N VAL A 505 -20.03 -41.19 7.21
CA VAL A 505 -18.91 -40.41 7.76
C VAL A 505 -18.40 -41.14 9.01
N ILE A 506 -17.12 -41.48 9.01
CA ILE A 506 -16.44 -42.11 10.15
C ILE A 506 -15.33 -41.24 10.75
N ILE A 507 -14.90 -40.21 10.02
CA ILE A 507 -13.97 -39.17 10.48
C ILE A 507 -14.48 -37.86 9.91
N ASP A 508 -14.67 -36.87 10.77
CA ASP A 508 -14.90 -35.47 10.39
C ASP A 508 -14.31 -34.55 11.46
N THR A 509 -13.06 -34.13 11.23
CA THR A 509 -12.32 -33.35 12.21
C THR A 509 -11.42 -32.33 11.52
N ALA A 510 -11.17 -31.23 12.19
CA ALA A 510 -10.27 -30.18 11.77
C ALA A 510 -9.31 -29.85 12.92
N ALA A 511 -8.11 -29.39 12.58
CA ALA A 511 -7.12 -29.00 13.57
C ALA A 511 -6.22 -27.88 13.04
N GLY A 512 -5.72 -27.08 13.97
CA GLY A 512 -4.78 -25.99 13.71
C GLY A 512 -5.40 -24.68 13.29
N THR A 513 -4.60 -23.82 12.64
CA THR A 513 -4.98 -22.46 12.27
C THR A 513 -4.96 -22.23 10.77
N LEU A 514 -5.73 -21.25 10.29
CA LEU A 514 -5.87 -20.96 8.86
C LEU A 514 -4.57 -20.49 8.20
N GLY A 515 -3.62 -19.96 8.98
CA GLY A 515 -2.36 -19.46 8.44
C GLY A 515 -1.30 -19.29 9.52
N LYS A 516 -0.04 -19.14 9.09
CA LYS A 516 1.11 -18.90 10.00
C LYS A 516 0.93 -17.63 10.82
N TYR A 517 0.19 -16.68 10.27
CA TYR A 517 -0.10 -15.37 10.87
C TYR A 517 -1.60 -15.13 11.07
N ASP A 518 -2.44 -16.14 10.81
CA ASP A 518 -3.88 -16.07 11.03
C ASP A 518 -4.25 -17.06 12.15
N PRO A 519 -4.52 -16.57 13.37
CA PRO A 519 -4.77 -17.42 14.52
C PRO A 519 -6.18 -18.05 14.52
N ARG A 520 -7.03 -17.74 13.54
CA ARG A 520 -8.36 -18.34 13.46
C ARG A 520 -8.23 -19.86 13.30
N PRO A 521 -8.99 -20.65 14.08
CA PRO A 521 -8.93 -22.10 14.00
C PRO A 521 -9.48 -22.60 12.67
N VAL A 522 -8.88 -23.67 12.14
CA VAL A 522 -9.45 -24.42 11.03
C VAL A 522 -10.73 -25.08 11.50
N GLN A 523 -11.80 -24.83 10.75
CA GLN A 523 -13.12 -25.43 10.92
C GLN A 523 -13.34 -26.52 9.86
N PRO A 524 -14.27 -27.47 10.04
CA PRO A 524 -14.61 -28.45 9.00
C PRO A 524 -15.08 -27.83 7.67
N ASP A 525 -15.58 -26.58 7.69
CA ASP A 525 -16.03 -25.81 6.53
C ASP A 525 -15.02 -24.76 6.05
N SER A 526 -13.81 -24.72 6.64
CA SER A 526 -12.74 -23.83 6.17
C SER A 526 -12.32 -24.17 4.74
N LEU A 527 -12.18 -23.14 3.90
CA LEU A 527 -11.80 -23.32 2.50
C LEU A 527 -10.28 -23.46 2.36
N PHE A 528 -9.83 -24.58 1.80
CA PHE A 528 -8.44 -24.77 1.39
C PHE A 528 -8.32 -24.75 -0.15
N PRO A 529 -7.32 -24.03 -0.71
CA PRO A 529 -6.99 -24.19 -2.12
C PRO A 529 -6.32 -25.55 -2.34
N VAL A 530 -7.09 -26.52 -2.86
CA VAL A 530 -6.57 -27.86 -3.15
C VAL A 530 -6.36 -28.03 -4.65
N PHE A 531 -5.11 -28.29 -5.05
CA PHE A 531 -4.76 -28.48 -6.44
C PHE A 531 -5.01 -29.93 -6.88
N SER A 532 -5.33 -30.12 -8.16
CA SER A 532 -5.51 -31.42 -8.83
C SER A 532 -6.71 -32.29 -8.42
N VAL A 533 -7.60 -31.85 -7.51
CA VAL A 533 -8.80 -32.62 -7.13
C VAL A 533 -9.91 -32.61 -8.19
N THR A 534 -9.88 -31.65 -9.12
CA THR A 534 -10.92 -31.49 -10.15
C THR A 534 -10.73 -32.35 -11.39
N LYS A 535 -9.56 -32.98 -11.58
CA LYS A 535 -9.24 -33.71 -12.82
C LYS A 535 -10.23 -34.84 -13.12
N GLY A 536 -10.63 -35.61 -12.10
CA GLY A 536 -11.60 -36.69 -12.24
C GLY A 536 -12.98 -36.18 -12.65
N ILE A 537 -13.43 -35.07 -12.05
CA ILE A 537 -14.70 -34.41 -12.38
C ILE A 537 -14.68 -33.93 -13.83
N THR A 538 -13.65 -33.16 -14.21
CA THR A 538 -13.53 -32.61 -15.57
C THR A 538 -13.39 -33.70 -16.62
N ALA A 539 -12.60 -34.75 -16.36
CA ALA A 539 -12.49 -35.91 -17.26
C ALA A 539 -13.83 -36.66 -17.38
N GLY A 540 -14.53 -36.86 -16.27
CA GLY A 540 -15.86 -37.46 -16.23
C GLY A 540 -16.87 -36.70 -17.10
N MET A 541 -16.85 -35.37 -17.07
CA MET A 541 -17.69 -34.53 -17.93
C MET A 541 -17.33 -34.66 -19.42
N VAL A 542 -16.05 -34.80 -19.78
CA VAL A 542 -15.63 -35.10 -21.16
C VAL A 542 -16.17 -36.46 -21.59
N HIS A 543 -16.04 -37.50 -20.75
CA HIS A 543 -16.59 -38.83 -21.02
C HIS A 543 -18.12 -38.80 -21.17
N TRP A 544 -18.81 -38.03 -20.34
CA TRP A 544 -20.26 -37.84 -20.41
C TRP A 544 -20.67 -37.18 -21.74
N LEU A 545 -19.97 -36.14 -22.19
CA LEU A 545 -20.23 -35.54 -23.50
C LEU A 545 -19.97 -36.50 -24.66
N VAL A 546 -18.99 -37.41 -24.54
CA VAL A 546 -18.77 -38.48 -25.53
C VAL A 546 -19.93 -39.46 -25.55
N ASP A 547 -20.44 -39.87 -24.39
CA ASP A 547 -21.60 -40.77 -24.29
C ASP A 547 -22.88 -40.14 -24.89
N GLN A 548 -23.05 -38.82 -24.71
CA GLN A 548 -24.11 -38.04 -25.34
C GLN A 548 -23.91 -37.81 -26.86
N GLY A 549 -22.82 -38.31 -27.45
CA GLY A 549 -22.49 -38.14 -28.87
C GLY A 549 -22.12 -36.71 -29.26
N LYS A 550 -21.85 -35.83 -28.29
CA LYS A 550 -21.42 -34.44 -28.52
C LYS A 550 -19.91 -34.32 -28.72
N LEU A 551 -19.16 -35.34 -28.32
CA LEU A 551 -17.71 -35.45 -28.49
C LEU A 551 -17.29 -36.86 -28.95
N LYS A 552 -16.10 -36.96 -29.52
CA LYS A 552 -15.40 -38.21 -29.88
C LYS A 552 -13.95 -38.11 -29.46
N TYR A 553 -13.40 -39.19 -28.91
CA TYR A 553 -11.99 -39.21 -28.48
C TYR A 553 -10.99 -38.94 -29.62
N GLU A 554 -11.33 -39.33 -30.85
CA GLU A 554 -10.43 -39.25 -32.01
C GLU A 554 -10.51 -37.92 -32.79
N GLU A 555 -11.51 -37.08 -32.51
CA GLU A 555 -11.61 -35.78 -33.19
C GLU A 555 -10.59 -34.79 -32.63
N THR A 556 -10.22 -33.80 -33.44
CA THR A 556 -9.25 -32.80 -33.02
C THR A 556 -9.93 -31.77 -32.13
N VAL A 557 -9.20 -31.27 -31.13
CA VAL A 557 -9.68 -30.16 -30.28
C VAL A 557 -9.92 -28.92 -31.14
N ALA A 558 -9.16 -28.74 -32.22
CA ALA A 558 -9.32 -27.63 -33.15
C ALA A 558 -10.66 -27.65 -33.92
N ASP A 559 -11.24 -28.83 -34.19
CA ASP A 559 -12.55 -28.93 -34.84
C ASP A 559 -13.68 -28.38 -33.95
N ILE A 560 -13.51 -28.49 -32.62
CA ILE A 560 -14.49 -28.09 -31.61
C ILE A 560 -14.22 -26.67 -31.12
N TRP A 561 -12.95 -26.35 -30.91
CA TRP A 561 -12.46 -25.07 -30.41
C TRP A 561 -11.48 -24.46 -31.45
N PRO A 562 -11.98 -23.76 -32.49
CA PRO A 562 -11.15 -23.31 -33.62
C PRO A 562 -9.94 -22.45 -33.24
N LYS A 563 -10.08 -21.59 -32.23
CA LYS A 563 -8.96 -20.76 -31.73
C LYS A 563 -7.82 -21.58 -31.14
N PHE A 564 -8.11 -22.78 -30.63
CA PHE A 564 -7.11 -23.70 -30.10
C PHE A 564 -6.20 -24.26 -31.18
N GLY A 565 -6.65 -24.36 -32.45
CA GLY A 565 -5.89 -24.93 -33.55
C GLY A 565 -4.71 -24.10 -34.05
N THR A 566 -4.19 -23.15 -33.27
CA THR A 566 -3.02 -22.35 -33.66
C THR A 566 -1.73 -22.91 -33.04
N ASN A 567 -0.57 -22.50 -33.56
CA ASN A 567 0.75 -22.82 -32.98
C ASN A 567 1.03 -24.33 -32.82
N LYS A 568 0.80 -25.12 -33.88
CA LYS A 568 1.11 -26.56 -33.96
C LYS A 568 0.19 -27.45 -33.11
N LYS A 569 -1.04 -27.00 -32.86
CA LYS A 569 -2.03 -27.72 -32.04
C LYS A 569 -3.14 -28.39 -32.86
N GLU A 570 -3.07 -28.32 -34.19
CA GLU A 570 -4.08 -28.82 -35.13
C GLU A 570 -4.29 -30.34 -35.00
N LEU A 571 -3.25 -31.07 -34.60
CA LEU A 571 -3.27 -32.53 -34.46
C LEU A 571 -3.60 -33.00 -33.03
N ILE A 572 -3.83 -32.09 -32.08
CA ILE A 572 -4.18 -32.47 -30.71
C ILE A 572 -5.61 -33.00 -30.70
N LYS A 573 -5.76 -34.29 -30.37
CA LYS A 573 -7.05 -34.97 -30.22
C LYS A 573 -7.59 -34.84 -28.80
N VAL A 574 -8.90 -35.06 -28.64
CA VAL A 574 -9.57 -35.03 -27.33
C VAL A 574 -8.89 -35.97 -26.33
N HIS A 575 -8.54 -37.20 -26.73
CA HIS A 575 -7.86 -38.13 -25.81
C HIS A 575 -6.45 -37.69 -25.40
N HIS A 576 -5.76 -36.87 -26.20
CA HIS A 576 -4.45 -36.32 -25.82
C HIS A 576 -4.53 -35.39 -24.61
N LEU A 577 -5.67 -34.70 -24.42
CA LEU A 577 -5.91 -33.90 -23.21
C LEU A 577 -6.08 -34.80 -21.99
N LEU A 578 -6.93 -35.84 -22.11
CA LEU A 578 -7.28 -36.76 -21.02
C LEU A 578 -6.08 -37.58 -20.54
N ASN A 579 -5.24 -38.06 -21.45
CA ASN A 579 -4.12 -38.93 -21.12
C ASN A 579 -2.80 -38.17 -20.90
N HIS A 580 -2.82 -36.82 -20.84
CA HIS A 580 -1.65 -35.98 -20.64
C HIS A 580 -0.58 -36.06 -21.73
N THR A 581 -0.97 -36.28 -23.00
CA THR A 581 -0.03 -36.36 -24.14
C THR A 581 -0.11 -35.19 -25.12
N SER A 582 -0.84 -34.13 -24.78
CA SER A 582 -1.01 -32.96 -25.66
C SER A 582 0.25 -32.10 -25.87
N GLY A 583 1.28 -32.26 -25.02
CA GLY A 583 2.47 -31.41 -25.01
C GLY A 583 2.30 -30.04 -24.33
N LEU A 584 1.14 -29.76 -23.73
CA LEU A 584 0.80 -28.46 -23.12
C LEU A 584 0.90 -28.44 -21.58
N HIS A 585 1.71 -29.31 -21.01
CA HIS A 585 1.83 -29.50 -19.56
C HIS A 585 2.33 -28.23 -18.83
N ASN A 586 3.15 -27.41 -19.50
CA ASN A 586 3.70 -26.15 -18.99
C ASN A 586 3.05 -24.89 -19.60
N ALA A 587 1.98 -25.02 -20.39
CA ALA A 587 1.41 -23.92 -21.19
C ALA A 587 1.03 -22.65 -20.41
N LEU A 588 0.86 -22.76 -19.08
CA LEU A 588 0.49 -21.66 -18.19
C LEU A 588 1.57 -21.34 -17.15
N GLY A 589 2.73 -22.00 -17.21
CA GLY A 589 3.78 -21.88 -16.19
C GLY A 589 4.36 -20.46 -16.09
N ASP A 590 4.52 -19.77 -17.21
CA ASP A 590 5.08 -18.41 -17.23
C ASP A 590 4.06 -17.36 -16.82
N VAL A 591 2.80 -17.51 -17.22
CA VAL A 591 1.69 -16.62 -16.82
C VAL A 591 1.59 -16.56 -15.29
N VAL A 592 1.66 -17.71 -14.61
CA VAL A 592 1.61 -17.76 -13.15
C VAL A 592 2.81 -17.10 -12.47
N LYS A 593 3.98 -17.07 -13.12
CA LYS A 593 5.17 -16.40 -12.57
C LYS A 593 5.09 -14.89 -12.73
N THR A 594 4.55 -14.40 -13.84
CA THR A 594 4.53 -12.98 -14.18
C THR A 594 3.29 -12.27 -13.66
N ASP A 595 2.14 -12.94 -13.71
CA ASP A 595 0.87 -12.47 -13.21
C ASP A 595 0.04 -13.64 -12.63
N PRO A 596 0.34 -14.06 -11.38
CA PRO A 596 -0.38 -15.15 -10.71
C PRO A 596 -1.90 -14.98 -10.70
N MET A 597 -2.38 -13.74 -10.77
CA MET A 597 -3.79 -13.40 -10.67
C MET A 597 -4.59 -13.66 -11.94
N SER A 598 -3.92 -13.74 -13.09
CA SER A 598 -4.56 -14.14 -14.36
C SER A 598 -5.24 -15.51 -14.23
N VAL A 599 -4.80 -16.39 -13.33
CA VAL A 599 -5.42 -17.71 -13.06
C VAL A 599 -6.87 -17.59 -12.57
N CYS A 600 -7.27 -16.44 -12.02
CA CYS A 600 -8.65 -16.20 -11.59
C CYS A 600 -9.58 -15.73 -12.73
N ASP A 601 -9.05 -15.42 -13.92
CA ASP A 601 -9.83 -15.00 -15.08
C ASP A 601 -9.98 -16.17 -16.06
N TRP A 602 -11.20 -16.71 -16.15
CA TRP A 602 -11.44 -17.91 -16.94
C TRP A 602 -11.15 -17.71 -18.43
N GLU A 603 -11.60 -16.60 -19.00
CA GLU A 603 -11.50 -16.33 -20.44
C GLU A 603 -10.05 -16.01 -20.83
N GLU A 604 -9.32 -15.25 -19.99
CA GLU A 604 -7.90 -14.97 -20.21
C GLU A 604 -7.08 -16.27 -20.20
N MET A 605 -7.34 -17.17 -19.25
CA MET A 605 -6.61 -18.44 -19.16
C MET A 605 -6.88 -19.36 -20.36
N LEU A 606 -8.12 -19.40 -20.86
CA LEU A 606 -8.43 -20.12 -22.09
C LEU A 606 -7.71 -19.51 -23.30
N ASP A 607 -7.63 -18.18 -23.39
CA ASP A 607 -6.93 -17.49 -24.47
C ASP A 607 -5.41 -17.73 -24.43
N GLN A 608 -4.80 -17.73 -23.23
CA GLN A 608 -3.39 -18.07 -23.03
C GLN A 608 -3.09 -19.51 -23.46
N ILE A 609 -3.95 -20.47 -23.10
CA ILE A 609 -3.83 -21.85 -23.59
C ILE A 609 -3.98 -21.92 -25.10
N ALA A 610 -4.96 -21.23 -25.67
CA ALA A 610 -5.17 -21.17 -27.11
C ALA A 610 -3.98 -20.55 -27.86
N LYS A 611 -3.18 -19.68 -27.23
CA LYS A 611 -1.95 -19.10 -27.78
C LYS A 611 -0.68 -19.88 -27.51
N SER A 612 -0.67 -20.78 -26.53
CA SER A 612 0.53 -21.56 -26.17
C SER A 612 1.05 -22.46 -27.30
N THR A 613 2.29 -22.91 -27.21
CA THR A 613 2.88 -23.88 -28.15
C THR A 613 3.18 -25.19 -27.40
N PRO A 614 2.85 -26.37 -27.95
CA PRO A 614 3.24 -27.64 -27.35
C PRO A 614 4.77 -27.74 -27.22
N GLU A 615 5.25 -28.11 -26.03
CA GLU A 615 6.68 -28.35 -25.80
C GLU A 615 7.14 -29.68 -26.38
N THR A 616 6.22 -30.65 -26.48
CA THR A 616 6.44 -31.95 -27.12
C THR A 616 5.45 -32.14 -28.26
N GLU A 617 5.81 -33.01 -29.20
CA GLU A 617 4.88 -33.41 -30.26
C GLU A 617 3.62 -34.05 -29.64
N PRO A 618 2.40 -33.64 -30.06
CA PRO A 618 1.18 -34.24 -29.55
C PRO A 618 1.14 -35.76 -29.72
N GLY A 619 0.88 -36.49 -28.64
CA GLY A 619 0.86 -37.94 -28.60
C GLY A 619 2.22 -38.60 -28.36
N SER A 620 3.33 -37.87 -28.41
CA SER A 620 4.68 -38.46 -28.32
C SER A 620 5.15 -38.75 -26.90
N SER A 621 4.60 -38.06 -25.90
CA SER A 621 5.09 -38.10 -24.52
C SER A 621 3.98 -37.83 -23.54
N GLN A 622 3.89 -38.65 -22.48
CA GLN A 622 2.93 -38.47 -21.40
C GLN A 622 3.57 -37.68 -20.26
N ILE A 623 3.21 -36.40 -20.13
CA ILE A 623 3.78 -35.50 -19.12
C ILE A 623 2.64 -34.87 -18.32
N TYR A 624 2.70 -35.02 -17.00
CA TYR A 624 1.60 -34.64 -16.11
C TYR A 624 1.27 -33.14 -16.20
N HIS A 625 0.00 -32.83 -16.50
CA HIS A 625 -0.50 -31.47 -16.53
C HIS A 625 -0.87 -31.02 -15.10
N TYR A 626 0.11 -30.44 -14.40
CA TYR A 626 -0.08 -29.98 -13.03
C TYR A 626 -1.05 -28.79 -12.94
N LEU A 627 -1.02 -27.88 -13.93
CA LEU A 627 -1.81 -26.65 -13.95
C LEU A 627 -2.81 -26.58 -15.12
N SER A 628 -2.41 -26.98 -16.33
CA SER A 628 -3.20 -26.72 -17.55
C SER A 628 -4.39 -27.67 -17.79
N PHE A 629 -4.50 -28.79 -17.05
CA PHE A 629 -5.51 -29.81 -17.31
C PHE A 629 -6.95 -29.29 -17.21
N GLY A 630 -7.28 -28.58 -16.12
CA GLY A 630 -8.64 -28.10 -15.88
C GLY A 630 -9.11 -27.13 -16.97
N TRP A 631 -8.21 -26.24 -17.39
CA TRP A 631 -8.44 -25.29 -18.47
C TRP A 631 -8.58 -25.94 -19.84
N LEU A 632 -7.74 -26.92 -20.16
CA LEU A 632 -7.81 -27.67 -21.43
C LEU A 632 -9.14 -28.41 -21.57
N CYS A 633 -9.48 -29.22 -20.58
CA CYS A 633 -10.70 -30.01 -20.61
C CYS A 633 -11.95 -29.14 -20.39
N GLY A 634 -11.87 -28.11 -19.55
CA GLY A 634 -12.96 -27.15 -19.34
C GLY A 634 -13.27 -26.32 -20.57
N GLY A 635 -12.25 -25.78 -21.25
CA GLY A 635 -12.41 -25.10 -22.53
C GLY A 635 -13.02 -26.00 -23.59
N LEU A 636 -12.57 -27.27 -23.67
CA LEU A 636 -13.17 -28.28 -24.54
C LEU A 636 -14.67 -28.49 -24.25
N ILE A 637 -15.04 -28.65 -22.97
CA ILE A 637 -16.42 -28.84 -22.52
C ILE A 637 -17.30 -27.66 -22.93
N GLU A 638 -16.86 -26.43 -22.69
CA GLU A 638 -17.66 -25.23 -23.03
C GLU A 638 -17.89 -25.13 -24.54
N HIS A 639 -16.86 -25.37 -25.34
CA HIS A 639 -16.97 -25.28 -26.80
C HIS A 639 -17.79 -26.43 -27.40
N ALA A 640 -17.67 -27.65 -26.87
CA ALA A 640 -18.43 -28.81 -27.33
C ALA A 640 -19.92 -28.72 -26.98
N SER A 641 -20.24 -28.16 -25.81
CA SER A 641 -21.61 -28.07 -25.33
C SER A 641 -22.32 -26.77 -25.71
N GLY A 642 -21.57 -25.71 -26.02
CA GLY A 642 -22.08 -24.35 -26.22
C GLY A 642 -22.59 -23.68 -24.94
N ARG A 643 -22.27 -24.24 -23.76
CA ARG A 643 -22.76 -23.81 -22.45
C ARG A 643 -21.59 -23.63 -21.49
N LYS A 644 -21.82 -22.89 -20.40
CA LYS A 644 -20.77 -22.65 -19.40
C LYS A 644 -20.44 -23.92 -18.63
N PHE A 645 -19.18 -24.04 -18.21
CA PHE A 645 -18.64 -25.22 -17.54
C PHE A 645 -19.49 -25.64 -16.34
N GLN A 646 -19.89 -24.67 -15.50
CA GLN A 646 -20.72 -24.90 -14.31
C GLN A 646 -22.08 -25.50 -14.66
N GLU A 647 -22.71 -25.08 -15.76
CA GLU A 647 -24.01 -25.62 -16.17
C GLU A 647 -23.92 -27.10 -16.57
N ILE A 648 -22.80 -27.49 -17.20
CA ILE A 648 -22.54 -28.89 -17.56
C ILE A 648 -22.19 -29.70 -16.32
N LEU A 649 -21.48 -29.11 -15.36
CA LEU A 649 -21.17 -29.77 -14.09
C LEU A 649 -22.47 -30.10 -13.35
N GLU A 650 -23.40 -29.15 -13.33
CA GLU A 650 -24.71 -29.31 -12.69
C GLU A 650 -25.53 -30.42 -13.34
N GLU A 651 -25.64 -30.41 -14.67
CA GLU A 651 -26.41 -31.41 -15.43
C GLU A 651 -25.79 -32.81 -15.39
N ALA A 652 -24.48 -32.92 -15.56
CA ALA A 652 -23.81 -34.20 -15.72
C ALA A 652 -23.54 -34.91 -14.39
N ILE A 653 -23.37 -34.16 -13.30
CA ILE A 653 -22.88 -34.69 -12.02
C ILE A 653 -23.75 -34.26 -10.84
N VAL A 654 -23.99 -32.96 -10.64
CA VAL A 654 -24.62 -32.46 -9.39
C VAL A 654 -26.06 -32.93 -9.26
N HIS A 655 -26.92 -32.64 -10.24
CA HIS A 655 -28.35 -33.00 -10.18
C HIS A 655 -28.57 -34.53 -10.19
N PRO A 656 -27.88 -35.33 -11.03
CA PRO A 656 -28.06 -36.78 -11.02
C PRO A 656 -27.65 -37.46 -9.71
N LEU A 657 -26.71 -36.86 -8.97
CA LEU A 657 -26.23 -37.39 -7.70
C LEU A 657 -26.93 -36.77 -6.48
N HIS A 658 -27.80 -35.78 -6.68
CA HIS A 658 -28.49 -35.06 -5.60
C HIS A 658 -27.53 -34.43 -4.58
N ILE A 659 -26.47 -33.78 -5.07
CA ILE A 659 -25.43 -33.12 -4.27
C ILE A 659 -25.43 -31.59 -4.46
N GLU A 660 -26.61 -31.02 -4.71
CA GLU A 660 -26.79 -29.58 -4.86
C GLU A 660 -26.30 -28.86 -3.61
N GLY A 661 -25.40 -27.89 -3.79
CA GLY A 661 -24.82 -27.15 -2.68
C GLY A 661 -23.59 -27.80 -2.05
N GLU A 662 -23.20 -29.02 -2.46
CA GLU A 662 -22.06 -29.74 -1.89
C GLU A 662 -20.82 -29.73 -2.80
N LEU A 663 -21.00 -29.63 -4.13
CA LEU A 663 -19.91 -29.61 -5.10
C LEU A 663 -19.84 -28.28 -5.87
N TYR A 664 -18.68 -27.63 -5.77
CA TYR A 664 -18.34 -26.45 -6.57
C TYR A 664 -16.94 -26.59 -7.15
N VAL A 665 -16.76 -26.15 -8.39
CA VAL A 665 -15.43 -25.99 -9.00
C VAL A 665 -15.12 -24.50 -9.05
N GLY A 666 -14.22 -24.06 -8.17
CA GLY A 666 -13.93 -22.64 -7.93
C GLY A 666 -14.37 -22.22 -6.53
N ILE A 667 -14.69 -20.93 -6.36
CA ILE A 667 -15.20 -20.38 -5.10
C ILE A 667 -16.73 -20.50 -5.10
N PRO A 668 -17.35 -21.12 -4.07
CA PRO A 668 -18.81 -21.19 -3.97
C PRO A 668 -19.43 -19.78 -3.86
N PRO A 669 -20.65 -19.56 -4.40
CA PRO A 669 -21.36 -18.31 -4.18
C PRO A 669 -21.63 -18.09 -2.68
N VAL A 670 -21.42 -16.85 -2.22
CA VAL A 670 -21.59 -16.41 -0.82
C VAL A 670 -23.06 -16.36 -0.42
#